data_AF-A0A1H4WYF7-F1
#
_entry.id   AF-A0A1H4WYF7-F1
#
_cell.length_a   1.000
_cell.length_b   1.000
_cell.length_c   1.000
_cell.angle_alpha   90.00
_cell.angle_beta   90.00
_cell.angle_gamma   90.00
#
_symmetry.space_group_name_H-M   'P 1'
#
loop_
_entity.id
_entity.type
_entity.pdbx_description
1 polymer ?
#
loop_
_entity_poly.entity_id
_entity_poly.type
_entity_poly.pdbx_seq_one_letter_code
_entity_poly.pdbx_strand_id
1 'polypeptide(L)'
;MIPRRSQLHVWNPRDLTAAGEEIGRTAEDTRSRAEDIYRVVADLGRHDDWRGSAQAAAEQRANTERTEIRRLADDLEDLSNALVGGADRLGHARDYVATVLDKAAGDGFTVSDDWQLVSQPTTMSDAEAAEHADLTEYWRSQLGGALTELDNADRGMASAIRDALGAVAASAPSSAGLSGHEGTELGEQVARGGSDIPQAVRDRVAREIAAAGLTPEQVKTLADGGKVTDVPQGTMDFLQQFYSAAGKDGFLELSEQYSENGRTEAASALSNGLAVVSNYNVGSAAGDVGGQSHIPDGLRGLFEGPVTSTGNLMKGAHDAPQPSVVINNGEDLARFTTAFGLADPAVQQGSELSESLLSRAGEIASATSDKSLLIGDSFDHKALGRDSVDTLLQDMVGVGGRDHVAVHNILSGEGMPADYNRDDIVMPLLQRDWAEGGEQNVAGMFDWIADDARPSDPTDPGEISRSTQAGETAFGLSQLLAAKDAELLDIPGTNGQAIGEVNPGITQALGRSLAPYIGNMVGVPGDLAGTSGFISPAGAEFGLENAPRLFSVIDSNADAASYFNAQAFGMSAQLEQAWAIEGRTPQVSNDQYGWWAGSIQGVVDRGFDLEFADRSGDESSTNSSGFENKGVAYDTIRTVMSKGVEFIPGAGPLISSGIDLADPAFKSAVMGAVPDSTAQPNTQFADEAHLAKQYYQIAVGIQSSNGGVLGPYEGLERFRDGENGPLLPYDEIAGDRPASTLPILGANLSSYIIDSGYTRLGEFVDQMNAGREFAQNVTSRQ
;
A
#
# COMPACT_ATOMS: atom_id res chain seq x y z
N MET A 1 0.47 16.45 -44.55
CA MET A 1 -0.83 17.03 -44.99
C MET A 1 -0.46 18.24 -45.80
N ILE A 2 -0.87 18.31 -47.07
CA ILE A 2 -0.41 19.38 -47.96
C ILE A 2 -1.10 20.69 -47.59
N PRO A 3 -0.36 21.75 -47.22
CA PRO A 3 -0.95 23.05 -46.87
C PRO A 3 -1.66 23.64 -48.09
N ARG A 4 -2.63 24.54 -47.88
CA ARG A 4 -3.18 25.34 -48.98
C ARG A 4 -2.09 26.19 -49.61
N ARG A 5 -2.25 26.54 -50.88
CA ARG A 5 -1.26 27.36 -51.61
C ARG A 5 -0.96 28.67 -50.89
N SER A 6 -1.99 29.34 -50.40
CA SER A 6 -1.90 30.57 -49.60
C SER A 6 -1.07 30.40 -48.32
N GLN A 7 -1.14 29.23 -47.68
CA GLN A 7 -0.35 28.92 -46.48
C GLN A 7 1.12 28.64 -46.83
N LEU A 8 1.39 27.90 -47.91
CA LEU A 8 2.76 27.61 -48.37
C LEU A 8 3.53 28.90 -48.75
N HIS A 9 2.84 29.92 -49.25
CA HIS A 9 3.47 31.19 -49.59
C HIS A 9 4.12 31.90 -48.39
N VAL A 10 3.56 31.75 -47.20
CA VAL A 10 4.04 32.42 -45.96
C VAL A 10 5.16 31.62 -45.27
N TRP A 11 5.37 30.36 -45.65
CA TRP A 11 6.45 29.55 -45.07
C TRP A 11 7.83 30.15 -45.34
N ASN A 12 8.63 30.28 -44.27
CA ASN A 12 10.02 30.67 -44.33
C ASN A 12 10.89 29.61 -43.65
N PRO A 13 11.25 28.51 -44.34
CA PRO A 13 12.06 27.44 -43.75
C PRO A 13 13.40 27.91 -43.15
N ARG A 14 13.94 29.06 -43.59
CA ARG A 14 15.19 29.63 -43.08
C ARG A 14 15.16 30.03 -41.60
N ASP A 15 13.98 30.25 -41.03
CA ASP A 15 13.86 30.54 -39.59
C ASP A 15 14.28 29.33 -38.74
N LEU A 16 14.15 28.11 -39.28
CA LEU A 16 14.57 26.86 -38.64
C LEU A 16 16.09 26.65 -38.73
N THR A 17 16.74 27.17 -39.78
CA THR A 17 18.20 27.13 -39.93
C THR A 17 18.90 27.88 -38.79
N ALA A 18 18.40 29.07 -38.42
CA ALA A 18 19.01 29.87 -37.36
C ALA A 18 18.96 29.16 -35.99
N ALA A 19 17.83 28.54 -35.65
CA ALA A 19 17.68 27.73 -34.44
C ALA A 19 18.58 26.48 -34.46
N GLY A 20 18.65 25.79 -35.60
CA GLY A 20 19.55 24.65 -35.79
C GLY A 20 21.02 25.02 -35.58
N GLU A 21 21.49 26.10 -36.20
CA GLU A 21 22.86 26.59 -36.02
C GLU A 21 23.19 26.98 -34.57
N GLU A 22 22.22 27.53 -33.82
CA GLU A 22 22.40 27.83 -32.40
C GLU A 22 22.55 26.57 -31.55
N ILE A 23 21.70 25.57 -31.80
CA ILE A 23 21.82 24.25 -31.15
C ILE A 23 23.16 23.60 -31.48
N GLY A 24 23.61 23.68 -32.74
CA GLY A 24 24.93 23.18 -33.15
C GLY A 24 26.10 23.86 -32.43
N ARG A 25 26.00 25.17 -32.14
CA ARG A 25 26.99 25.88 -31.32
C ARG A 25 26.98 25.38 -29.86
N THR A 26 25.80 25.14 -29.30
CA THR A 26 25.65 24.58 -27.95
C THR A 26 26.22 23.16 -27.86
N ALA A 27 26.02 22.33 -28.89
CA ALA A 27 26.62 21.00 -28.98
C ALA A 27 28.16 21.07 -28.89
N GLU A 28 28.79 21.97 -29.66
CA GLU A 28 30.24 22.12 -29.65
C GLU A 28 30.78 22.67 -28.31
N ASP A 29 30.09 23.65 -27.70
CA ASP A 29 30.47 24.16 -26.38
C ASP A 29 30.36 23.06 -25.31
N THR A 30 29.29 22.27 -25.35
CA THR A 30 29.07 21.11 -24.45
C THR A 30 30.19 20.09 -24.59
N ARG A 31 30.58 19.76 -25.83
CA ARG A 31 31.69 18.86 -26.13
C ARG A 31 33.03 19.39 -25.61
N SER A 32 33.28 20.69 -25.78
CA SER A 32 34.51 21.32 -25.26
C SER A 32 34.57 21.26 -23.73
N ARG A 33 33.47 21.55 -23.03
CA ARG A 33 33.41 21.48 -21.57
C ARG A 33 33.64 20.07 -21.04
N ALA A 34 33.14 19.05 -21.71
CA ALA A 34 33.39 17.65 -21.37
C ALA A 34 34.89 17.31 -21.38
N GLU A 35 35.63 17.81 -22.39
CA GLU A 35 37.09 17.64 -22.43
C GLU A 35 37.79 18.36 -21.29
N ASP A 36 37.35 19.59 -20.99
CA ASP A 36 38.00 20.42 -20.00
C ASP A 36 37.83 19.85 -18.59
N ILE A 37 36.64 19.34 -18.23
CA ILE A 37 36.40 18.65 -16.96
C ILE A 37 37.34 17.45 -16.81
N TYR A 38 37.41 16.58 -17.82
CA TYR A 38 38.29 15.42 -17.79
C TYR A 38 39.76 15.82 -17.68
N ARG A 39 40.19 16.85 -18.43
CA ARG A 39 41.57 17.34 -18.37
C ARG A 39 41.93 17.85 -16.97
N VAL A 40 41.05 18.63 -16.34
CA VAL A 40 41.29 19.15 -14.98
C VAL A 40 41.51 18.02 -13.98
N VAL A 41 40.65 16.99 -14.00
CA VAL A 41 40.80 15.82 -13.10
C VAL A 41 42.06 15.02 -13.42
N ALA A 42 42.35 14.78 -14.71
CA ALA A 42 43.55 14.06 -15.12
C ALA A 42 44.85 14.83 -14.80
N ASP A 43 44.84 16.15 -14.83
CA ASP A 43 45.98 16.99 -14.46
C ASP A 43 46.22 17.00 -12.94
N LEU A 44 45.16 16.97 -12.13
CA LEU A 44 45.28 16.82 -10.68
C LEU A 44 45.96 15.49 -10.31
N GLY A 45 45.64 14.40 -11.01
CA GLY A 45 46.28 13.08 -10.82
C GLY A 45 47.77 13.02 -11.19
N ARG A 46 48.33 14.08 -11.81
CA ARG A 46 49.76 14.18 -12.11
C ARG A 46 50.57 14.75 -10.94
N HIS A 47 49.93 15.30 -9.92
CA HIS A 47 50.60 15.76 -8.71
C HIS A 47 51.00 14.59 -7.82
N ASP A 48 52.21 14.64 -7.25
CA ASP A 48 52.73 13.58 -6.37
C ASP A 48 51.92 13.44 -5.06
N ASP A 49 51.17 14.47 -4.68
CA ASP A 49 50.41 14.56 -3.44
C ASP A 49 49.02 13.87 -3.50
N TRP A 50 48.52 13.54 -4.70
CA TRP A 50 47.22 12.87 -4.87
C TRP A 50 47.34 11.64 -5.75
N ARG A 51 47.61 10.49 -5.10
CA ARG A 51 47.76 9.18 -5.76
C ARG A 51 47.02 8.07 -5.02
N GLY A 52 46.63 7.03 -5.76
CA GLY A 52 46.02 5.81 -5.21
C GLY A 52 44.57 5.60 -5.65
N SER A 53 43.81 4.77 -4.92
CA SER A 53 42.46 4.36 -5.33
C SER A 53 41.48 5.53 -5.51
N ALA A 54 41.62 6.59 -4.71
CA ALA A 54 40.78 7.79 -4.84
C ALA A 54 41.03 8.56 -6.14
N GLN A 55 42.30 8.66 -6.57
CA GLN A 55 42.66 9.24 -7.87
C GLN A 55 42.07 8.41 -9.01
N ALA A 56 42.29 7.08 -8.97
CA ALA A 56 41.79 6.19 -10.02
C ALA A 56 40.26 6.22 -10.15
N ALA A 57 39.54 6.27 -9.02
CA ALA A 57 38.09 6.41 -9.00
C ALA A 57 37.62 7.76 -9.58
N ALA A 58 38.30 8.87 -9.25
CA ALA A 58 37.99 10.18 -9.79
C ALA A 58 38.26 10.28 -11.30
N GLU A 59 39.38 9.74 -11.79
CA GLU A 59 39.69 9.67 -13.22
C GLU A 59 38.69 8.80 -13.99
N GLN A 60 38.30 7.66 -13.40
CA GLN A 60 37.28 6.79 -13.98
C GLN A 60 35.92 7.51 -14.07
N ARG A 61 35.48 8.16 -12.99
CA ARG A 61 34.22 8.95 -12.97
C ARG A 61 34.25 10.07 -14.00
N ALA A 62 35.32 10.87 -14.05
CA ALA A 62 35.48 11.94 -15.02
C ALA A 62 35.46 11.43 -16.48
N ASN A 63 36.00 10.24 -16.73
CA ASN A 63 35.94 9.64 -18.06
C ASN A 63 34.53 9.13 -18.43
N THR A 64 33.78 8.58 -17.46
CA THR A 64 32.38 8.20 -17.63
C THR A 64 31.53 9.43 -17.94
N GLU A 65 31.60 10.47 -17.10
CA GLU A 65 30.87 11.74 -17.30
C GLU A 65 31.22 12.39 -18.64
N ARG A 66 32.50 12.42 -19.03
CA ARG A 66 32.90 12.91 -20.37
C ARG A 66 32.20 12.15 -21.49
N THR A 67 32.07 10.83 -21.36
CA THR A 67 31.44 9.98 -22.39
C THR A 67 29.94 10.29 -22.50
N GLU A 68 29.27 10.49 -21.38
CA GLU A 68 27.84 10.86 -21.32
C GLU A 68 27.60 12.27 -21.87
N ILE A 69 28.39 13.27 -21.46
CA ILE A 69 28.26 14.65 -21.96
C ILE A 69 28.56 14.72 -23.47
N ARG A 70 29.52 13.94 -23.98
CA ARG A 70 29.76 13.85 -25.43
C ARG A 70 28.58 13.26 -26.18
N ARG A 71 27.92 12.25 -25.60
CA ARG A 71 26.71 11.68 -26.19
C ARG A 71 25.60 12.73 -26.30
N LEU A 72 25.38 13.53 -25.26
CA LEU A 72 24.45 14.66 -25.31
C LEU A 72 24.83 15.66 -26.40
N ALA A 73 26.12 16.00 -26.52
CA ALA A 73 26.60 16.88 -27.59
C ALA A 73 26.31 16.31 -28.99
N ASP A 74 26.51 15.01 -29.19
CA ASP A 74 26.21 14.32 -30.45
C ASP A 74 24.69 14.35 -30.76
N ASP A 75 23.83 14.12 -29.75
CA ASP A 75 22.37 14.18 -29.92
C ASP A 75 21.87 15.61 -30.22
N LEU A 76 22.47 16.63 -29.60
CA LEU A 76 22.21 18.04 -29.94
C LEU A 76 22.66 18.37 -31.37
N GLU A 77 23.79 17.82 -31.81
CA GLU A 77 24.27 17.96 -33.18
C GLU A 77 23.31 17.29 -34.18
N ASP A 78 22.75 16.13 -33.86
CA ASP A 78 21.72 15.47 -34.66
C ASP A 78 20.43 16.30 -34.75
N LEU A 79 20.01 16.96 -33.66
CA LEU A 79 18.88 17.89 -33.69
C LEU A 79 19.17 19.12 -34.57
N SER A 80 20.38 19.68 -34.49
CA SER A 80 20.85 20.74 -35.37
C SER A 80 20.79 20.30 -36.85
N ASN A 81 21.32 19.11 -37.16
CA ASN A 81 21.32 18.53 -38.50
C ASN A 81 19.90 18.28 -39.02
N ALA A 82 18.97 17.85 -38.17
CA ALA A 82 17.57 17.66 -38.52
C ALA A 82 16.88 18.99 -38.87
N LEU A 83 17.16 20.06 -38.10
CA LEU A 83 16.61 21.40 -38.34
C LEU A 83 17.19 22.04 -39.61
N VAL A 84 18.51 22.08 -39.75
CA VAL A 84 19.20 22.70 -40.91
C VAL A 84 18.92 21.91 -42.18
N GLY A 85 19.15 20.60 -42.16
CA GLY A 85 18.92 19.75 -43.33
C GLY A 85 17.45 19.60 -43.70
N GLY A 86 16.55 19.64 -42.70
CA GLY A 86 15.10 19.67 -42.93
C GLY A 86 14.66 20.98 -43.59
N ALA A 87 15.13 22.12 -43.08
CA ALA A 87 14.86 23.44 -43.64
C ALA A 87 15.30 23.56 -45.11
N ASP A 88 16.49 23.05 -45.44
CA ASP A 88 17.02 23.07 -46.81
C ASP A 88 16.17 22.22 -47.76
N ARG A 89 15.82 20.99 -47.38
CA ARG A 89 14.96 20.11 -48.20
C ARG A 89 13.57 20.70 -48.39
N LEU A 90 12.99 21.25 -47.33
CA LEU A 90 11.67 21.88 -47.38
C LEU A 90 11.70 23.15 -48.25
N GLY A 91 12.77 23.93 -48.15
CA GLY A 91 13.03 25.08 -49.02
C GLY A 91 13.11 24.68 -50.49
N HIS A 92 13.91 23.67 -50.82
CA HIS A 92 14.02 23.15 -52.18
C HIS A 92 12.69 22.63 -52.74
N ALA A 93 11.92 21.88 -51.95
CA ALA A 93 10.62 21.38 -52.39
C ALA A 93 9.61 22.52 -52.60
N ARG A 94 9.62 23.55 -51.74
CA ARG A 94 8.81 24.77 -51.92
C ARG A 94 9.20 25.53 -53.19
N ASP A 95 10.49 25.70 -53.44
CA ASP A 95 11.00 26.38 -54.64
C ASP A 95 10.68 25.58 -55.91
N TYR A 96 10.66 24.24 -55.83
CA TYR A 96 10.24 23.38 -56.93
C TYR A 96 8.75 23.57 -57.24
N VAL A 97 7.88 23.60 -56.23
CA VAL A 97 6.46 23.93 -56.40
C VAL A 97 6.31 25.30 -57.06
N ALA A 98 7.01 26.34 -56.57
CA ALA A 98 6.98 27.67 -57.18
C ALA A 98 7.42 27.66 -58.65
N THR A 99 8.49 26.93 -58.97
CA THR A 99 8.98 26.78 -60.35
C THR A 99 7.95 26.11 -61.26
N VAL A 100 7.24 25.08 -60.76
CA VAL A 100 6.16 24.42 -61.52
C VAL A 100 4.99 25.37 -61.74
N LEU A 101 4.62 26.17 -60.73
CA LEU A 101 3.57 27.19 -60.85
C LEU A 101 3.92 28.25 -61.90
N ASP A 102 5.16 28.77 -61.90
CA ASP A 102 5.61 29.79 -62.84
C ASP A 102 5.63 29.27 -64.28
N LYS A 103 6.09 28.02 -64.49
CA LYS A 103 6.11 27.41 -65.82
C LYS A 103 4.69 27.11 -66.34
N ALA A 104 3.82 26.57 -65.49
CA ALA A 104 2.42 26.34 -65.84
C ALA A 104 1.71 27.67 -66.19
N ALA A 105 2.03 28.75 -65.48
CA ALA A 105 1.52 30.10 -65.79
C ALA A 105 2.02 30.62 -67.14
N GLY A 106 3.28 30.34 -67.50
CA GLY A 106 3.83 30.63 -68.83
C GLY A 106 3.07 29.96 -69.98
N ASP A 107 2.50 28.78 -69.72
CA ASP A 107 1.68 28.01 -70.67
C ASP A 107 0.17 28.35 -70.58
N GLY A 108 -0.21 29.38 -69.82
CA GLY A 108 -1.59 29.86 -69.74
C GLY A 108 -2.48 29.20 -68.68
N PHE A 109 -1.90 28.40 -67.78
CA PHE A 109 -2.62 27.79 -66.67
C PHE A 109 -2.55 28.64 -65.39
N THR A 110 -3.56 28.50 -64.54
CA THR A 110 -3.58 29.04 -63.18
C THR A 110 -3.84 27.92 -62.19
N VAL A 111 -3.40 28.07 -60.94
CA VAL A 111 -3.62 27.06 -59.89
C VAL A 111 -4.40 27.68 -58.74
N SER A 112 -5.50 27.03 -58.36
CA SER A 112 -6.35 27.42 -57.23
C SER A 112 -5.67 27.18 -55.87
N ASP A 113 -6.30 27.64 -54.79
CA ASP A 113 -5.76 27.49 -53.43
C ASP A 113 -5.70 26.02 -52.95
N ASP A 114 -6.60 25.18 -53.48
CA ASP A 114 -6.68 23.73 -53.24
C ASP A 114 -5.93 22.92 -54.31
N TRP A 115 -4.91 23.52 -54.93
CA TRP A 115 -3.99 22.89 -55.89
C TRP A 115 -4.62 22.36 -57.19
N GLN A 116 -5.83 22.81 -57.55
CA GLN A 116 -6.46 22.47 -58.82
C GLN A 116 -5.93 23.36 -59.95
N LEU A 117 -5.52 22.75 -61.06
CA LEU A 117 -5.12 23.41 -62.29
C LEU A 117 -6.36 23.91 -63.05
N VAL A 118 -6.35 25.18 -63.47
CA VAL A 118 -7.44 25.89 -64.15
C VAL A 118 -6.87 26.54 -65.42
N SER A 119 -7.41 26.19 -66.59
CA SER A 119 -7.11 26.87 -67.84
C SER A 119 -8.13 27.96 -68.14
N GLN A 120 -7.70 29.02 -68.85
CA GLN A 120 -8.65 30.04 -69.31
C GLN A 120 -9.48 29.50 -70.49
N PRO A 121 -10.79 29.79 -70.55
CA PRO A 121 -11.61 29.37 -71.67
C PRO A 121 -11.17 30.08 -72.95
N THR A 122 -10.70 29.32 -73.93
CA THR A 122 -10.33 29.79 -75.27
C THR A 122 -11.14 29.03 -76.31
N THR A 123 -11.54 29.70 -77.39
CA THR A 123 -12.13 29.03 -78.56
C THR A 123 -11.02 28.29 -79.31
N MET A 124 -10.98 26.97 -79.18
CA MET A 124 -9.97 26.09 -79.77
C MET A 124 -10.55 25.27 -80.92
N SER A 125 -9.73 24.97 -81.92
CA SER A 125 -9.98 23.88 -82.87
C SER A 125 -9.80 22.51 -82.22
N ASP A 126 -10.32 21.44 -82.83
CA ASP A 126 -10.21 20.07 -82.29
C ASP A 126 -8.75 19.63 -82.07
N ALA A 127 -7.82 20.10 -82.92
CA ALA A 127 -6.39 19.80 -82.78
C ALA A 127 -5.75 20.54 -81.59
N GLU A 128 -6.08 21.82 -81.41
CA GLU A 128 -5.61 22.64 -80.28
C GLU A 128 -6.19 22.14 -78.95
N ALA A 129 -7.43 21.63 -78.96
CA ALA A 129 -8.06 21.04 -77.77
C ALA A 129 -7.36 19.75 -77.32
N ALA A 130 -6.90 18.91 -78.25
CA ALA A 130 -6.14 17.70 -77.93
C ALA A 130 -4.76 18.04 -77.34
N GLU A 131 -4.03 18.98 -77.96
CA GLU A 131 -2.73 19.46 -77.46
C GLU A 131 -2.86 20.12 -76.07
N HIS A 132 -3.91 20.90 -75.86
CA HIS A 132 -4.20 21.50 -74.55
C HIS A 132 -4.56 20.44 -73.49
N ALA A 133 -5.26 19.36 -73.86
CA ALA A 133 -5.54 18.26 -72.94
C ALA A 133 -4.25 17.53 -72.51
N ASP A 134 -3.33 17.29 -73.44
CA ASP A 134 -2.02 16.70 -73.14
C ASP A 134 -1.18 17.61 -72.23
N LEU A 135 -1.15 18.92 -72.49
CA LEU A 135 -0.48 19.91 -71.63
C LEU A 135 -1.10 19.98 -70.23
N THR A 136 -2.44 19.87 -70.14
CA THR A 136 -3.15 19.87 -68.86
C THR A 136 -2.74 18.66 -68.01
N GLU A 137 -2.66 17.47 -68.61
CA GLU A 137 -2.25 16.26 -67.91
C GLU A 137 -0.75 16.30 -67.52
N TYR A 138 0.09 16.83 -68.41
CA TYR A 138 1.50 17.09 -68.10
C TYR A 138 1.66 17.96 -66.86
N TRP A 139 1.02 19.14 -66.82
CA TRP A 139 1.13 20.05 -65.69
C TRP A 139 0.47 19.52 -64.41
N ARG A 140 -0.62 18.76 -64.52
CA ARG A 140 -1.23 18.05 -63.38
C ARG A 140 -0.24 17.05 -62.77
N SER A 141 0.44 16.28 -63.61
CA SER A 141 1.47 15.33 -63.17
C SER A 141 2.67 16.02 -62.54
N GLN A 142 3.19 17.09 -63.15
CA GLN A 142 4.30 17.88 -62.59
C GLN A 142 3.95 18.50 -61.24
N LEU A 143 2.75 19.09 -61.11
CA LEU A 143 2.28 19.67 -59.85
C LEU A 143 2.08 18.58 -58.78
N GLY A 144 1.49 17.44 -59.14
CA GLY A 144 1.33 16.30 -58.24
C GLY A 144 2.67 15.76 -57.72
N GLY A 145 3.68 15.68 -58.60
CA GLY A 145 5.04 15.30 -58.24
C GLY A 145 5.69 16.28 -57.25
N ALA A 146 5.64 17.58 -57.56
CA ALA A 146 6.20 18.63 -56.70
C ALA A 146 5.52 18.68 -55.32
N LEU A 147 4.19 18.52 -55.26
CA LEU A 147 3.45 18.48 -54.01
C LEU A 147 3.73 17.22 -53.19
N THR A 148 3.97 16.08 -53.85
CA THR A 148 4.40 14.84 -53.17
C THR A 148 5.79 15.00 -52.57
N GLU A 149 6.71 15.65 -53.28
CA GLU A 149 8.05 15.95 -52.77
C GLU A 149 8.00 16.89 -51.57
N LEU A 150 7.15 17.92 -51.62
CA LEU A 150 6.90 18.83 -50.49
C LEU A 150 6.37 18.08 -49.26
N ASP A 151 5.35 17.24 -49.41
CA ASP A 151 4.76 16.47 -48.29
C ASP A 151 5.76 15.45 -47.71
N ASN A 152 6.61 14.86 -48.56
CA ASN A 152 7.69 13.98 -48.10
C ASN A 152 8.78 14.74 -47.34
N ALA A 153 9.16 15.93 -47.80
CA ALA A 153 10.14 16.77 -47.12
C ALA A 153 9.63 17.22 -45.73
N ASP A 154 8.37 17.65 -45.65
CA ASP A 154 7.70 18.05 -44.39
C ASP A 154 7.62 16.88 -43.40
N ARG A 155 7.07 15.73 -43.82
CA ARG A 155 6.99 14.53 -42.97
C ARG A 155 8.35 14.02 -42.52
N GLY A 156 9.34 14.03 -43.42
CA GLY A 156 10.70 13.63 -43.13
C GLY A 156 11.37 14.53 -42.09
N MET A 157 11.20 15.84 -42.20
CA MET A 157 11.67 16.81 -41.22
C MET A 157 11.00 16.61 -39.85
N ALA A 158 9.68 16.48 -39.80
CA ALA A 158 8.94 16.28 -38.57
C ALA A 158 9.29 14.95 -37.85
N SER A 159 9.65 13.90 -38.58
CA SER A 159 10.19 12.67 -37.98
C SER A 159 11.56 12.92 -37.39
N ALA A 160 12.49 13.46 -38.19
CA ALA A 160 13.88 13.67 -37.76
C ALA A 160 13.98 14.56 -36.52
N ILE A 161 13.16 15.63 -36.44
CA ILE A 161 13.12 16.49 -35.25
C ILE A 161 12.60 15.74 -34.02
N ARG A 162 11.53 14.94 -34.15
CA ARG A 162 10.99 14.17 -33.01
C ARG A 162 11.97 13.11 -32.53
N ASP A 163 12.61 12.40 -33.45
CA ASP A 163 13.59 11.37 -33.14
C ASP A 163 14.81 11.98 -32.42
N ALA A 164 15.31 13.12 -32.92
CA ALA A 164 16.43 13.83 -32.30
C ALA A 164 16.06 14.44 -30.93
N LEU A 165 14.86 15.00 -30.77
CA LEU A 165 14.38 15.47 -29.47
C LEU A 165 14.24 14.32 -28.46
N GLY A 166 13.80 13.14 -28.90
CA GLY A 166 13.76 11.93 -28.08
C GLY A 166 15.16 11.48 -27.63
N ALA A 167 16.15 11.56 -28.52
CA ALA A 167 17.55 11.25 -28.19
C ALA A 167 18.15 12.24 -27.18
N VAL A 168 17.95 13.54 -27.38
CA VAL A 168 18.40 14.59 -26.43
C VAL A 168 17.76 14.37 -25.05
N ALA A 169 16.47 14.06 -24.98
CA ALA A 169 15.78 13.79 -23.71
C ALA A 169 16.32 12.53 -23.01
N ALA A 170 16.74 11.51 -23.77
CA ALA A 170 17.35 10.31 -23.21
C ALA A 170 18.78 10.54 -22.67
N SER A 171 19.55 11.45 -23.30
CA SER A 171 20.93 11.77 -22.89
C SER A 171 21.04 12.86 -21.83
N ALA A 172 20.00 13.67 -21.64
CA ALA A 172 19.89 14.66 -20.57
C ALA A 172 18.49 14.64 -19.95
N PRO A 173 18.18 13.62 -19.11
CA PRO A 173 16.95 13.67 -18.32
C PRO A 173 16.94 14.94 -17.46
N SER A 174 15.76 15.41 -17.06
CA SER A 174 15.62 16.62 -16.23
C SER A 174 16.41 16.57 -14.92
N SER A 175 16.72 15.37 -14.44
CA SER A 175 17.56 15.11 -13.27
C SER A 175 19.06 15.21 -13.53
N ALA A 176 19.53 15.15 -14.79
CA ALA A 176 20.96 15.11 -15.13
C ALA A 176 21.72 16.40 -14.79
N GLY A 177 21.00 17.52 -14.65
CA GLY A 177 21.59 18.79 -14.20
C GLY A 177 21.80 18.85 -12.68
N LEU A 178 21.06 18.05 -11.91
CA LEU A 178 20.98 18.18 -10.46
C LEU A 178 22.27 17.75 -9.78
N SER A 179 22.70 18.57 -8.82
CA SER A 179 23.86 18.28 -7.99
C SER A 179 23.66 18.76 -6.55
N GLY A 180 24.44 18.20 -5.63
CA GLY A 180 24.46 18.66 -4.24
C GLY A 180 24.77 20.16 -4.10
N HIS A 181 25.63 20.72 -4.96
CA HIS A 181 25.95 22.16 -4.92
C HIS A 181 24.73 23.03 -5.25
N GLU A 182 23.98 22.67 -6.29
CA GLU A 182 22.73 23.35 -6.63
C GLU A 182 21.69 23.21 -5.51
N GLY A 183 21.62 22.02 -4.89
CA GLY A 183 20.77 21.78 -3.72
C GLY A 183 21.11 22.72 -2.57
N THR A 184 22.39 22.83 -2.19
CA THR A 184 22.86 23.77 -1.16
C THR A 184 22.52 25.22 -1.52
N GLU A 185 22.83 25.67 -2.73
CA GLU A 185 22.61 27.06 -3.16
C GLU A 185 21.13 27.44 -3.08
N LEU A 186 20.26 26.53 -3.52
CA LEU A 186 18.82 26.74 -3.51
C LEU A 186 18.25 26.68 -2.09
N GLY A 187 18.68 25.73 -1.26
CA GLY A 187 18.28 25.63 0.14
C GLY A 187 18.68 26.86 0.95
N GLU A 188 19.89 27.40 0.73
CA GLU A 188 20.31 28.65 1.37
C GLU A 188 19.47 29.86 0.94
N GLN A 189 18.99 29.90 -0.31
CA GLN A 189 18.08 30.96 -0.78
C GLN A 189 16.73 30.89 -0.05
N VAL A 190 16.23 29.68 0.17
CA VAL A 190 15.02 29.41 0.95
C VAL A 190 15.23 29.84 2.41
N ALA A 191 16.29 29.37 3.06
CA ALA A 191 16.59 29.71 4.45
C ALA A 191 16.76 31.23 4.67
N ARG A 192 17.39 31.93 3.71
CA ARG A 192 17.52 33.40 3.74
C ARG A 192 16.20 34.15 3.57
N GLY A 193 15.24 33.56 2.86
CA GLY A 193 13.90 34.14 2.67
C GLY A 193 13.06 34.15 3.95
N GLY A 194 13.28 33.17 4.84
CA GLY A 194 12.44 33.00 6.03
C GLY A 194 10.97 32.94 5.63
N SER A 195 10.10 33.69 6.32
CA SER A 195 8.66 33.74 6.04
C SER A 195 8.23 34.53 4.80
N ASP A 196 9.16 35.04 3.99
CA ASP A 196 8.87 35.78 2.75
C ASP A 196 9.80 35.32 1.61
N ILE A 197 9.67 34.04 1.25
CA ILE A 197 10.49 33.41 0.20
C ILE A 197 10.11 34.01 -1.16
N PRO A 198 11.06 34.58 -1.91
CA PRO A 198 10.77 35.20 -3.20
C PRO A 198 10.12 34.22 -4.19
N GLN A 199 9.10 34.68 -4.92
CA GLN A 199 8.37 33.87 -5.91
C GLN A 199 9.29 33.15 -6.91
N ALA A 200 10.34 33.82 -7.39
CA ALA A 200 11.30 33.22 -8.32
C ALA A 200 12.08 32.04 -7.71
N VAL A 201 12.36 32.09 -6.41
CA VAL A 201 13.00 31.00 -5.67
C VAL A 201 12.01 29.83 -5.53
N ARG A 202 10.76 30.12 -5.13
CA ARG A 202 9.70 29.09 -5.06
C ARG A 202 9.48 28.40 -6.41
N ASP A 203 9.42 29.15 -7.49
CA ASP A 203 9.25 28.58 -8.83
C ASP A 203 10.44 27.71 -9.24
N ARG A 204 11.65 28.05 -8.80
CA ARG A 204 12.86 27.24 -9.02
C ARG A 204 12.81 25.95 -8.20
N VAL A 205 12.50 26.03 -6.91
CA VAL A 205 12.32 24.86 -6.02
C VAL A 205 11.29 23.90 -6.57
N ALA A 206 10.09 24.38 -6.93
CA ALA A 206 9.04 23.53 -7.46
C ALA A 206 9.47 22.74 -8.70
N ARG A 207 10.24 23.36 -9.62
CA ARG A 207 10.73 22.68 -10.82
C ARG A 207 11.84 21.68 -10.53
N GLU A 208 12.84 22.06 -9.73
CA GLU A 208 14.02 21.23 -9.48
C GLU A 208 13.67 20.03 -8.57
N ILE A 209 12.81 20.23 -7.56
CA ILE A 209 12.32 19.12 -6.73
C ILE A 209 11.44 18.16 -7.54
N ALA A 210 10.57 18.66 -8.43
CA ALA A 210 9.79 17.79 -9.30
C ALA A 210 10.69 17.00 -10.27
N ALA A 211 11.76 17.61 -10.78
CA ALA A 211 12.75 16.93 -11.62
C ALA A 211 13.58 15.87 -10.84
N ALA A 212 13.67 16.02 -9.52
CA ALA A 212 14.34 15.09 -8.61
C ALA A 212 13.43 13.93 -8.13
N GLY A 213 12.14 13.93 -8.50
CA GLY A 213 11.18 12.92 -8.08
C GLY A 213 11.44 11.53 -8.68
N LEU A 214 10.89 10.50 -8.03
CA LEU A 214 10.95 9.12 -8.49
C LEU A 214 10.11 8.91 -9.76
N THR A 215 10.51 7.96 -10.61
CA THR A 215 9.69 7.56 -11.76
C THR A 215 8.46 6.76 -11.31
N PRO A 216 7.40 6.67 -12.14
CA PRO A 216 6.21 5.87 -11.79
C PRO A 216 6.52 4.40 -11.45
N GLU A 217 7.51 3.80 -12.11
CA GLU A 217 7.96 2.42 -11.86
C GLU A 217 8.68 2.30 -10.51
N GLN A 218 9.47 3.31 -10.13
CA GLN A 218 10.13 3.38 -8.82
C GLN A 218 9.10 3.60 -7.70
N VAL A 219 8.12 4.48 -7.91
CA VAL A 219 7.00 4.68 -6.98
C VAL A 219 6.20 3.40 -6.80
N LYS A 220 5.90 2.68 -7.89
CA LYS A 220 5.25 1.37 -7.81
C LYS A 220 6.11 0.36 -7.03
N THR A 221 7.42 0.33 -7.28
CA THR A 221 8.35 -0.54 -6.56
C THR A 221 8.28 -0.34 -5.05
N LEU A 222 8.23 0.93 -4.59
CA LEU A 222 8.05 1.25 -3.17
C LEU A 222 6.66 0.88 -2.65
N ALA A 223 5.60 1.15 -3.43
CA ALA A 223 4.23 0.74 -3.09
C ALA A 223 4.11 -0.78 -2.91
N ASP A 224 4.89 -1.56 -3.66
CA ASP A 224 4.95 -3.00 -3.57
C ASP A 224 5.84 -3.51 -2.39
N GLY A 225 6.36 -2.61 -1.55
CA GLY A 225 7.25 -2.93 -0.43
C GLY A 225 8.70 -3.22 -0.84
N GLY A 226 9.05 -2.93 -2.09
CA GLY A 226 10.37 -3.16 -2.68
C GLY A 226 11.37 -2.03 -2.42
N LYS A 227 12.59 -2.20 -2.94
CA LYS A 227 13.69 -1.23 -2.84
C LYS A 227 14.00 -0.61 -4.20
N VAL A 228 14.14 0.70 -4.22
CA VAL A 228 14.60 1.47 -5.38
C VAL A 228 16.09 1.74 -5.20
N THR A 229 16.94 1.14 -6.03
CA THR A 229 18.41 1.19 -5.86
C THR A 229 19.14 1.89 -7.00
N ASP A 230 18.41 2.54 -7.91
CA ASP A 230 18.93 3.09 -9.16
C ASP A 230 18.66 4.60 -9.32
N VAL A 231 18.35 5.30 -8.22
CA VAL A 231 18.23 6.77 -8.24
C VAL A 231 19.59 7.38 -8.64
N PRO A 232 19.64 8.35 -9.57
CA PRO A 232 20.89 9.02 -9.91
C PRO A 232 21.53 9.69 -8.68
N GLN A 233 22.85 9.54 -8.51
CA GLN A 233 23.55 10.11 -7.34
C GLN A 233 23.38 11.63 -7.25
N GLY A 234 23.43 12.35 -8.38
CA GLY A 234 23.22 13.80 -8.40
C GLY A 234 21.84 14.22 -7.87
N THR A 235 20.82 13.38 -8.06
CA THR A 235 19.47 13.58 -7.53
C THR A 235 19.43 13.38 -6.00
N MET A 236 20.04 12.31 -5.50
CA MET A 236 20.16 12.08 -4.05
C MET A 236 20.93 13.22 -3.38
N ASP A 237 22.10 13.57 -3.92
CA ASP A 237 22.94 14.66 -3.42
C ASP A 237 22.16 15.99 -3.41
N PHE A 238 21.43 16.30 -4.49
CA PHE A 238 20.62 17.51 -4.58
C PHE A 238 19.56 17.58 -3.48
N LEU A 239 18.75 16.52 -3.32
CA LEU A 239 17.68 16.50 -2.32
C LEU A 239 18.25 16.61 -0.90
N GLN A 240 19.24 15.80 -0.56
CA GLN A 240 19.86 15.80 0.76
C GLN A 240 20.45 17.18 1.11
N GLN A 241 21.20 17.77 0.18
CA GLN A 241 21.83 19.09 0.40
C GLN A 241 20.79 20.22 0.43
N PHE A 242 19.74 20.13 -0.38
CA PHE A 242 18.63 21.09 -0.36
C PHE A 242 17.93 21.11 1.00
N TYR A 243 17.44 19.97 1.50
CA TYR A 243 16.74 19.94 2.79
C TYR A 243 17.66 20.28 3.96
N SER A 244 18.93 19.89 3.89
CA SER A 244 19.92 20.27 4.90
C SER A 244 20.15 21.78 4.95
N ALA A 245 20.28 22.43 3.79
CA ALA A 245 20.52 23.87 3.71
C ALA A 245 19.26 24.72 3.95
N ALA A 246 18.08 24.27 3.50
CA ALA A 246 16.81 24.92 3.77
C ALA A 246 16.41 24.80 5.25
N GLY A 247 16.73 23.65 5.87
CA GLY A 247 16.40 23.33 7.26
C GLY A 247 14.90 23.14 7.50
N LYS A 248 14.55 22.92 8.77
CA LYS A 248 13.15 22.77 9.23
C LYS A 248 12.28 23.93 8.79
N ASP A 249 12.69 25.15 9.12
CA ASP A 249 11.87 26.35 8.89
C ASP A 249 11.64 26.59 7.39
N GLY A 250 12.65 26.35 6.55
CA GLY A 250 12.53 26.45 5.10
C GLY A 250 11.55 25.44 4.51
N PHE A 251 11.56 24.19 4.99
CA PHE A 251 10.59 23.18 4.57
C PHE A 251 9.16 23.55 4.97
N LEU A 252 8.94 23.91 6.24
CA LEU A 252 7.61 24.25 6.75
C LEU A 252 7.03 25.45 6.00
N GLU A 253 7.81 26.51 5.85
CA GLU A 253 7.36 27.73 5.21
C GLU A 253 7.07 27.53 3.71
N LEU A 254 7.91 26.79 2.99
CA LEU A 254 7.64 26.48 1.58
C LEU A 254 6.34 25.70 1.42
N SER A 255 6.10 24.70 2.28
CA SER A 255 4.91 23.86 2.22
C SER A 255 3.64 24.68 2.46
N GLU A 256 3.65 25.56 3.47
CA GLU A 256 2.55 26.47 3.78
C GLU A 256 2.30 27.45 2.64
N GLN A 257 3.36 28.11 2.16
CA GLN A 257 3.23 29.06 1.06
C GLN A 257 2.75 28.41 -0.23
N TYR A 258 3.14 27.17 -0.54
CA TYR A 258 2.57 26.46 -1.70
C TYR A 258 1.09 26.16 -1.49
N SER A 259 0.72 25.67 -0.31
CA SER A 259 -0.66 25.30 0.03
C SER A 259 -1.60 26.50 0.02
N GLU A 260 -1.22 27.61 0.65
CA GLU A 260 -1.99 28.86 0.69
C GLU A 260 -2.19 29.49 -0.70
N ASN A 261 -1.20 29.33 -1.59
CA ASN A 261 -1.28 29.82 -2.97
C ASN A 261 -1.94 28.82 -3.93
N GLY A 262 -2.48 27.70 -3.42
CA GLY A 262 -3.17 26.67 -4.22
C GLY A 262 -2.24 25.86 -5.14
N ARG A 263 -0.94 25.84 -4.86
CA ARG A 263 0.09 25.10 -5.62
C ARG A 263 0.32 23.70 -5.05
N THR A 264 -0.74 22.91 -4.99
CA THR A 264 -0.74 21.58 -4.35
C THR A 264 0.29 20.61 -4.93
N GLU A 265 0.52 20.64 -6.25
CA GLU A 265 1.56 19.82 -6.91
C GLU A 265 2.97 20.15 -6.41
N ALA A 266 3.28 21.43 -6.18
CA ALA A 266 4.59 21.85 -5.68
C ALA A 266 4.77 21.48 -4.20
N ALA A 267 3.70 21.60 -3.40
CA ALA A 267 3.71 21.16 -2.01
C ALA A 267 3.91 19.64 -1.90
N SER A 268 3.20 18.86 -2.71
CA SER A 268 3.35 17.41 -2.76
C SER A 268 4.74 16.98 -3.26
N ALA A 269 5.29 17.63 -4.29
CA ALA A 269 6.64 17.36 -4.77
C ALA A 269 7.70 17.63 -3.68
N LEU A 270 7.55 18.73 -2.92
CA LEU A 270 8.39 19.02 -1.75
C LEU A 270 8.30 17.91 -0.71
N SER A 271 7.10 17.45 -0.36
CA SER A 271 6.96 16.38 0.63
C SER A 271 7.47 15.03 0.12
N ASN A 272 7.29 14.73 -1.16
CA ASN A 272 7.86 13.53 -1.82
C ASN A 272 9.38 13.54 -1.79
N GLY A 273 10.01 14.68 -2.07
CA GLY A 273 11.47 14.80 -2.01
C GLY A 273 12.00 14.55 -0.60
N LEU A 274 11.30 15.01 0.44
CA LEU A 274 11.68 14.73 1.82
C LEU A 274 11.46 13.25 2.18
N ALA A 275 10.34 12.66 1.73
CA ALA A 275 10.07 11.23 1.89
C ALA A 275 11.21 10.40 1.29
N VAL A 276 11.65 10.69 0.06
CA VAL A 276 12.81 10.05 -0.59
C VAL A 276 14.09 10.14 0.26
N VAL A 277 14.39 11.32 0.82
CA VAL A 277 15.59 11.50 1.67
C VAL A 277 15.51 10.67 2.95
N SER A 278 14.33 10.56 3.54
CA SER A 278 14.08 9.79 4.77
C SER A 278 13.86 8.28 4.56
N ASN A 279 13.84 7.80 3.32
CA ASN A 279 13.42 6.44 3.00
C ASN A 279 14.63 5.52 2.81
N TYR A 280 14.78 4.53 3.68
CA TYR A 280 15.90 3.59 3.65
C TYR A 280 15.77 2.53 2.54
N ASN A 281 14.61 2.43 1.88
CA ASN A 281 14.40 1.63 0.68
C ASN A 281 14.72 2.39 -0.61
N VAL A 282 15.11 3.67 -0.53
CA VAL A 282 15.53 4.47 -1.67
C VAL A 282 17.03 4.73 -1.62
N GLY A 283 17.72 4.36 -2.70
CA GLY A 283 19.15 4.54 -2.84
C GLY A 283 19.62 4.64 -4.28
N SER A 284 20.90 4.95 -4.41
CA SER A 284 21.58 5.08 -5.69
C SER A 284 22.37 3.82 -6.04
N ALA A 285 22.69 3.68 -7.32
CA ALA A 285 23.58 2.62 -7.78
C ALA A 285 25.00 2.73 -7.20
N ALA A 286 25.37 3.89 -6.64
CA ALA A 286 26.65 4.11 -5.96
C ALA A 286 26.64 3.60 -4.50
N GLY A 287 25.49 3.14 -4.00
CA GLY A 287 25.33 2.59 -2.65
C GLY A 287 24.98 3.62 -1.58
N ASP A 288 24.67 4.86 -1.98
CA ASP A 288 24.07 5.85 -1.08
C ASP A 288 22.60 5.53 -0.88
N VAL A 289 22.10 5.64 0.36
CA VAL A 289 20.75 5.21 0.75
C VAL A 289 20.16 6.28 1.67
N GLY A 290 18.88 6.60 1.50
CA GLY A 290 18.15 7.48 2.41
C GLY A 290 18.05 6.92 3.85
N GLY A 291 17.25 7.58 4.68
CA GLY A 291 17.04 7.21 6.09
C GLY A 291 17.65 8.20 7.08
N GLN A 292 17.81 7.80 8.34
CA GLN A 292 17.99 8.69 9.50
C GLN A 292 19.19 9.61 9.33
N SER A 293 20.28 9.09 8.75
CA SER A 293 21.53 9.83 8.54
C SER A 293 21.37 11.02 7.61
N HIS A 294 20.36 11.01 6.75
CA HIS A 294 20.11 12.02 5.74
C HIS A 294 18.95 12.97 6.10
N ILE A 295 18.22 12.70 7.18
CA ILE A 295 17.23 13.63 7.73
C ILE A 295 17.98 14.86 8.30
N PRO A 296 17.60 16.10 7.92
CA PRO A 296 18.20 17.31 8.48
C PRO A 296 18.05 17.39 10.00
N ASP A 297 19.11 17.81 10.71
CA ASP A 297 19.14 17.85 12.18
C ASP A 297 17.99 18.65 12.79
N GLY A 298 17.57 19.75 12.15
CA GLY A 298 16.44 20.57 12.61
C GLY A 298 15.09 19.84 12.53
N LEU A 299 14.93 18.91 11.58
CA LEU A 299 13.74 18.07 11.47
C LEU A 299 13.84 16.88 12.44
N ARG A 300 15.01 16.25 12.55
CA ARG A 300 15.25 15.18 13.54
C ARG A 300 14.97 15.66 14.96
N GLY A 301 15.39 16.90 15.28
CA GLY A 301 15.14 17.54 16.57
C GLY A 301 13.67 17.75 16.95
N LEU A 302 12.71 17.60 16.02
CA LEU A 302 11.28 17.59 16.34
C LEU A 302 10.87 16.34 17.13
N PHE A 303 11.55 15.22 16.86
CA PHE A 303 11.26 13.89 17.39
C PHE A 303 12.24 13.47 18.48
N GLU A 304 13.18 14.34 18.86
CA GLU A 304 14.18 14.05 19.88
C GLU A 304 13.87 14.77 21.20
N GLY A 305 14.45 14.24 22.28
CA GLY A 305 14.34 14.83 23.61
C GLY A 305 12.99 14.61 24.30
N PRO A 306 12.77 15.25 25.48
CA PRO A 306 11.56 15.07 26.26
C PRO A 306 10.31 15.45 25.48
N VAL A 307 9.30 14.59 25.51
CA VAL A 307 8.03 14.79 24.79
C VAL A 307 7.24 15.94 25.38
N THR A 308 7.27 16.07 26.71
CA THR A 308 6.52 17.08 27.44
C THR A 308 7.37 17.85 28.43
N SER A 309 6.92 19.06 28.73
CA SER A 309 7.37 19.85 29.86
C SER A 309 6.22 19.97 30.86
N THR A 310 6.49 19.74 32.15
CA THR A 310 5.52 19.90 33.23
C THR A 310 5.71 21.25 33.91
N GLY A 311 4.60 21.93 34.23
CA GLY A 311 4.61 23.24 34.86
C GLY A 311 3.29 23.60 35.50
N ASN A 312 3.21 24.80 36.08
CA ASN A 312 1.95 25.35 36.56
C ASN A 312 1.53 26.51 35.64
N LEU A 313 0.47 26.32 34.86
CA LEU A 313 -0.03 27.31 33.91
C LEU A 313 -1.36 27.91 34.40
N MET A 314 -1.59 29.18 34.07
CA MET A 314 -2.84 29.87 34.43
C MET A 314 -3.88 29.66 33.33
N LYS A 315 -5.07 29.16 33.70
CA LYS A 315 -6.22 29.00 32.78
C LYS A 315 -6.84 30.35 32.37
N GLY A 316 -6.53 31.42 33.09
CA GLY A 316 -6.93 32.80 32.80
C GLY A 316 -6.15 33.80 33.66
N ALA A 317 -6.18 35.10 33.30
CA ALA A 317 -5.37 36.14 33.94
C ALA A 317 -5.62 36.33 35.46
N HIS A 318 -6.70 35.74 36.00
CA HIS A 318 -7.08 35.81 37.41
C HIS A 318 -7.15 34.44 38.11
N ASP A 319 -6.82 33.35 37.42
CA ASP A 319 -6.89 32.01 37.98
C ASP A 319 -5.60 31.63 38.73
N ALA A 320 -5.74 30.73 39.71
CA ALA A 320 -4.59 30.11 40.35
C ALA A 320 -3.85 29.21 39.33
N PRO A 321 -2.51 29.18 39.34
CA PRO A 321 -1.74 28.26 38.49
C PRO A 321 -2.16 26.81 38.76
N GLN A 322 -2.48 26.07 37.70
CA GLN A 322 -2.84 24.65 37.74
C GLN A 322 -1.68 23.81 37.19
N PRO A 323 -1.44 22.61 37.72
CA PRO A 323 -0.55 21.65 37.09
C PRO A 323 -0.96 21.43 35.62
N SER A 324 0.01 21.48 34.71
CA SER A 324 -0.23 21.38 33.27
C SER A 324 0.92 20.69 32.57
N VAL A 325 0.58 20.00 31.49
CA VAL A 325 1.50 19.33 30.57
C VAL A 325 1.51 20.09 29.26
N VAL A 326 2.70 20.43 28.75
CA VAL A 326 2.88 21.09 27.44
C VAL A 326 3.67 20.15 26.53
N ILE A 327 3.19 19.95 25.30
CA ILE A 327 3.91 19.19 24.28
C ILE A 327 5.07 20.03 23.75
N ASN A 328 6.29 19.53 23.88
CA ASN A 328 7.46 20.18 23.32
C ASN A 328 7.40 20.11 21.79
N ASN A 329 7.69 21.23 21.13
CA ASN A 329 7.58 21.39 19.67
C ASN A 329 6.16 21.16 19.08
N GLY A 330 5.10 21.21 19.89
CA GLY A 330 3.74 20.83 19.44
C GLY A 330 3.26 21.55 18.19
N GLU A 331 3.44 22.87 18.10
CA GLU A 331 3.04 23.65 16.91
C GLU A 331 3.85 23.25 15.66
N ASP A 332 5.18 23.12 15.79
CA ASP A 332 6.03 22.71 14.68
C ASP A 332 5.76 21.25 14.25
N LEU A 333 5.41 20.37 15.19
CA LEU A 333 4.99 19.00 14.90
C LEU A 333 3.68 18.99 14.10
N ALA A 334 2.71 19.83 14.44
CA ALA A 334 1.45 19.95 13.70
C ALA A 334 1.68 20.47 12.27
N ARG A 335 2.50 21.52 12.13
CA ARG A 335 2.91 22.09 10.83
C ARG A 335 3.66 21.06 9.99
N PHE A 336 4.62 20.36 10.60
CA PHE A 336 5.39 19.30 9.95
C PHE A 336 4.50 18.16 9.48
N THR A 337 3.62 17.66 10.35
CA THR A 337 2.73 16.54 10.04
C THR A 337 1.81 16.89 8.87
N THR A 338 1.25 18.11 8.88
CA THR A 338 0.45 18.63 7.76
C THR A 338 1.26 18.68 6.47
N ALA A 339 2.47 19.25 6.51
CA ALA A 339 3.34 19.37 5.34
C ALA A 339 3.76 18.00 4.80
N PHE A 340 4.27 17.12 5.66
CA PHE A 340 4.73 15.79 5.27
C PHE A 340 3.58 14.90 4.79
N GLY A 341 2.36 15.09 5.33
CA GLY A 341 1.13 14.42 4.89
C GLY A 341 0.74 14.70 3.43
N LEU A 342 1.32 15.71 2.79
CA LEU A 342 1.12 15.99 1.36
C LEU A 342 1.93 15.07 0.44
N ALA A 343 2.87 14.28 0.98
CA ALA A 343 3.58 13.29 0.19
C ALA A 343 2.62 12.20 -0.30
N ASP A 344 2.94 11.61 -1.45
CA ASP A 344 2.32 10.42 -1.99
C ASP A 344 2.59 9.23 -1.03
N PRO A 345 1.55 8.55 -0.52
CA PRO A 345 1.70 7.38 0.35
C PRO A 345 2.59 6.28 -0.25
N ALA A 346 2.64 6.14 -1.59
CA ALA A 346 3.50 5.17 -2.25
C ALA A 346 4.99 5.53 -2.12
N VAL A 347 5.34 6.82 -2.16
CA VAL A 347 6.72 7.30 -1.97
C VAL A 347 7.14 7.20 -0.51
N GLN A 348 6.18 7.29 0.41
CA GLN A 348 6.46 7.19 1.84
C GLN A 348 6.85 5.79 2.28
N GLN A 349 6.41 4.71 1.62
CA GLN A 349 6.65 3.32 2.07
C GLN A 349 8.13 3.06 2.43
N GLY A 350 8.42 2.92 3.73
CA GLY A 350 9.78 2.78 4.28
C GLY A 350 10.45 4.08 4.71
N SER A 351 9.67 5.12 5.00
CA SER A 351 10.17 6.40 5.50
C SER A 351 10.35 6.34 7.01
N GLU A 352 11.57 6.60 7.48
CA GLU A 352 11.86 6.67 8.91
C GLU A 352 11.24 7.92 9.58
N LEU A 353 10.79 8.91 8.79
CA LEU A 353 9.96 10.01 9.29
C LEU A 353 8.54 9.54 9.64
N SER A 354 7.98 8.57 8.91
CA SER A 354 6.70 7.93 9.26
C SER A 354 6.84 7.17 10.58
N GLU A 355 7.94 6.42 10.76
CA GLU A 355 8.26 5.74 12.02
C GLU A 355 8.43 6.72 13.18
N SER A 356 9.12 7.84 12.93
CA SER A 356 9.32 8.92 13.91
C SER A 356 7.99 9.58 14.30
N LEU A 357 7.08 9.79 13.35
CA LEU A 357 5.73 10.30 13.61
C LEU A 357 4.93 9.34 14.49
N LEU A 358 4.88 8.05 14.15
CA LEU A 358 4.16 7.06 14.94
C LEU A 358 4.75 6.90 16.34
N SER A 359 6.08 6.83 16.46
CA SER A 359 6.77 6.75 17.75
C SER A 359 6.47 7.96 18.63
N ARG A 360 6.60 9.17 18.09
CA ARG A 360 6.29 10.40 18.81
C ARG A 360 4.80 10.52 19.14
N ALA A 361 3.90 10.00 18.30
CA ALA A 361 2.47 9.95 18.60
C ALA A 361 2.18 9.04 19.80
N GLY A 362 2.77 7.83 19.86
CA GLY A 362 2.65 6.94 21.03
C GLY A 362 3.17 7.57 22.31
N GLU A 363 4.34 8.24 22.24
CA GLU A 363 4.92 8.97 23.35
C GLU A 363 4.01 10.14 23.84
N ILE A 364 3.44 10.93 22.92
CA ILE A 364 2.51 12.01 23.26
C ILE A 364 1.23 11.43 23.85
N ALA A 365 0.68 10.36 23.28
CA ALA A 365 -0.52 9.70 23.78
C ALA A 365 -0.33 9.18 25.21
N SER A 366 0.83 8.57 25.49
CA SER A 366 1.21 8.11 26.84
C SER A 366 1.31 9.27 27.84
N ALA A 367 2.07 10.31 27.47
CA ALA A 367 2.30 11.48 28.32
C ALA A 367 1.03 12.34 28.54
N THR A 368 0.00 12.15 27.73
CA THR A 368 -1.29 12.87 27.79
C THR A 368 -2.49 11.94 27.99
N SER A 369 -2.25 10.77 28.57
CA SER A 369 -3.29 9.81 28.97
C SER A 369 -4.28 10.45 29.96
N ASP A 370 -3.78 11.21 30.94
CA ASP A 370 -4.63 12.08 31.77
C ASP A 370 -4.95 13.40 31.06
N LYS A 371 -6.04 13.40 30.28
CA LYS A 371 -6.54 14.59 29.56
C LYS A 371 -6.85 15.77 30.50
N SER A 372 -7.00 15.56 31.82
CA SER A 372 -7.29 16.64 32.77
C SER A 372 -6.10 17.57 32.99
N LEU A 373 -4.87 17.10 32.72
CA LEU A 373 -3.64 17.88 32.80
C LEU A 373 -3.40 18.76 31.56
N LEU A 374 -4.17 18.55 30.49
CA LEU A 374 -4.15 19.39 29.30
C LEU A 374 -4.99 20.65 29.50
N ILE A 375 -4.49 21.77 28.97
CA ILE A 375 -5.17 23.07 29.04
C ILE A 375 -6.32 23.08 28.02
N GLY A 376 -7.52 23.46 28.44
CA GLY A 376 -8.69 23.56 27.54
C GLY A 376 -8.52 24.66 26.49
N ASP A 377 -8.51 25.92 26.93
CA ASP A 377 -8.21 27.09 26.10
C ASP A 377 -6.88 27.69 26.57
N SER A 378 -5.82 27.60 25.75
CA SER A 378 -4.53 28.21 26.11
C SER A 378 -4.55 29.71 25.86
N PHE A 379 -4.28 30.52 26.90
CA PHE A 379 -3.91 31.94 26.73
C PHE A 379 -2.42 32.11 26.40
N ASP A 380 -1.62 31.08 26.61
CA ASP A 380 -0.23 31.04 26.16
C ASP A 380 -0.20 30.56 24.70
N HIS A 381 0.14 31.46 23.79
CA HIS A 381 0.13 31.19 22.35
C HIS A 381 1.20 30.16 21.93
N LYS A 382 2.00 29.65 22.88
CA LYS A 382 3.06 28.66 22.67
C LYS A 382 2.70 27.24 23.08
N ALA A 383 1.51 27.01 23.65
CA ALA A 383 1.07 25.69 24.10
C ALA A 383 -0.19 25.25 23.34
N LEU A 384 -0.19 24.00 22.85
CA LEU A 384 -1.37 23.39 22.26
C LEU A 384 -2.45 23.18 23.32
N GLY A 385 -3.70 23.55 22.99
CA GLY A 385 -4.87 23.20 23.79
C GLY A 385 -5.20 21.70 23.65
N ARG A 386 -6.09 21.21 24.51
CA ARG A 386 -6.51 19.79 24.53
C ARG A 386 -6.95 19.29 23.16
N ASP A 387 -7.88 19.98 22.51
CA ASP A 387 -8.44 19.58 21.21
C ASP A 387 -7.37 19.59 20.12
N SER A 388 -6.40 20.51 20.20
CA SER A 388 -5.26 20.57 19.29
C SER A 388 -4.27 19.43 19.50
N VAL A 389 -4.11 18.92 20.73
CA VAL A 389 -3.31 17.71 21.00
C VAL A 389 -3.99 16.49 20.42
N ASP A 390 -5.31 16.35 20.58
CA ASP A 390 -6.06 15.26 19.96
C ASP A 390 -5.97 15.32 18.43
N THR A 391 -6.15 16.49 17.83
CA THR A 391 -5.99 16.69 16.38
C THR A 391 -4.57 16.34 15.92
N LEU A 392 -3.54 16.80 16.64
CA LEU A 392 -2.14 16.48 16.33
C LEU A 392 -1.90 14.96 16.33
N LEU A 393 -2.37 14.25 17.36
CA LEU A 393 -2.22 12.80 17.43
C LEU A 393 -2.93 12.10 16.26
N GLN A 394 -4.14 12.53 15.91
CA GLN A 394 -4.89 12.00 14.77
C GLN A 394 -4.12 12.18 13.46
N ASP A 395 -3.60 13.37 13.22
CA ASP A 395 -2.84 13.69 12.01
C ASP A 395 -1.54 12.89 11.96
N MET A 396 -0.81 12.80 13.07
CA MET A 396 0.45 12.05 13.14
C MET A 396 0.24 10.57 12.85
N VAL A 397 -0.79 9.97 13.46
CA VAL A 397 -1.17 8.57 13.21
C VAL A 397 -1.68 8.39 11.77
N GLY A 398 -2.48 9.32 11.24
CA GLY A 398 -2.99 9.23 9.87
C GLY A 398 -1.89 9.34 8.81
N VAL A 399 -0.90 10.21 9.03
CA VAL A 399 0.22 10.41 8.11
C VAL A 399 1.28 9.32 8.24
N GLY A 400 1.61 8.90 9.46
CA GLY A 400 2.58 7.81 9.67
C GLY A 400 2.00 6.43 9.40
N GLY A 401 0.73 6.20 9.71
CA GLY A 401 0.07 4.90 9.63
C GLY A 401 -0.24 4.40 8.21
N ARG A 402 -0.24 5.30 7.22
CA ARG A 402 -0.37 4.95 5.79
C ARG A 402 0.94 4.40 5.18
N ASP A 403 2.04 4.45 5.91
CA ASP A 403 3.30 3.79 5.58
C ASP A 403 3.29 2.39 6.21
N HIS A 404 2.91 1.39 5.42
CA HIS A 404 2.73 0.03 5.90
C HIS A 404 4.04 -0.59 6.35
N VAL A 405 5.15 -0.19 5.72
CA VAL A 405 6.50 -0.61 6.10
C VAL A 405 6.88 -0.05 7.47
N ALA A 406 6.57 1.22 7.75
CA ALA A 406 6.78 1.80 9.07
C ALA A 406 5.92 1.12 10.15
N VAL A 407 4.63 0.84 9.86
CA VAL A 407 3.75 0.09 10.78
C VAL A 407 4.29 -1.32 11.03
N HIS A 408 4.74 -1.99 9.98
CA HIS A 408 5.38 -3.30 10.05
C HIS A 408 6.60 -3.25 11.00
N ASN A 409 7.54 -2.34 10.76
CA ASN A 409 8.76 -2.21 11.56
C ASN A 409 8.45 -1.94 13.04
N ILE A 410 7.45 -1.09 13.31
CA ILE A 410 7.00 -0.81 14.68
C ILE A 410 6.45 -2.06 15.37
N LEU A 411 5.66 -2.89 14.68
CA LEU A 411 5.03 -4.07 15.30
C LEU A 411 5.94 -5.30 15.35
N SER A 412 6.77 -5.51 14.32
CA SER A 412 7.71 -6.62 14.22
C SER A 412 9.01 -6.36 14.99
N GLY A 413 9.38 -5.09 15.17
CA GLY A 413 10.66 -4.65 15.69
C GLY A 413 11.80 -4.73 14.67
N GLU A 414 11.51 -5.05 13.40
CA GLU A 414 12.51 -5.03 12.33
C GLU A 414 13.01 -3.61 12.08
N GLY A 415 14.32 -3.44 11.88
CA GLY A 415 14.93 -2.12 11.65
C GLY A 415 15.03 -1.23 12.89
N MET A 416 14.34 -1.59 13.98
CA MET A 416 14.28 -0.78 15.20
C MET A 416 15.53 -0.96 16.11
N PRO A 417 15.84 0.02 16.98
CA PRO A 417 16.94 -0.09 17.95
C PRO A 417 16.83 -1.32 18.86
N ALA A 418 17.96 -1.78 19.41
CA ALA A 418 17.99 -3.01 20.23
C ALA A 418 17.20 -2.93 21.55
N ASP A 419 16.98 -1.73 22.08
CA ASP A 419 16.18 -1.44 23.27
C ASP A 419 14.72 -1.06 22.94
N TYR A 420 14.34 -1.15 21.68
CA TYR A 420 12.99 -0.86 21.22
C TYR A 420 11.95 -1.80 21.84
N ASN A 421 10.81 -1.22 22.23
CA ASN A 421 9.63 -1.95 22.68
C ASN A 421 8.38 -1.39 22.01
N ARG A 422 7.72 -2.21 21.19
CA ARG A 422 6.49 -1.83 20.48
C ARG A 422 5.35 -1.42 21.42
N ASP A 423 5.33 -1.96 22.63
CA ASP A 423 4.27 -1.70 23.61
C ASP A 423 4.25 -0.20 23.98
N ASP A 424 5.42 0.43 24.05
CA ASP A 424 5.57 1.84 24.43
C ASP A 424 4.97 2.81 23.41
N ILE A 425 4.73 2.34 22.18
CA ILE A 425 4.15 3.12 21.08
C ILE A 425 2.69 2.74 20.87
N VAL A 426 2.41 1.45 20.71
CA VAL A 426 1.09 0.99 20.25
C VAL A 426 0.07 0.98 21.39
N MET A 427 0.44 0.58 22.62
CA MET A 427 -0.51 0.51 23.74
C MET A 427 -1.13 1.87 24.09
N PRO A 428 -0.37 2.97 24.20
CA PRO A 428 -0.95 4.29 24.45
C PRO A 428 -1.97 4.73 23.40
N LEU A 429 -1.79 4.33 22.14
CA LEU A 429 -2.73 4.63 21.07
C LEU A 429 -4.00 3.78 21.16
N LEU A 430 -3.88 2.51 21.54
CA LEU A 430 -5.02 1.59 21.72
C LEU A 430 -5.86 1.92 22.97
N GLN A 431 -5.22 2.39 24.05
CA GLN A 431 -5.88 2.70 25.32
C GLN A 431 -6.48 4.11 25.37
N ARG A 432 -6.06 5.02 24.49
CA ARG A 432 -6.61 6.37 24.45
C ARG A 432 -8.08 6.34 24.06
N ASP A 433 -8.91 7.11 24.76
CA ASP A 433 -10.30 7.35 24.38
C ASP A 433 -10.39 8.29 23.16
N TRP A 434 -10.84 7.74 22.04
CA TRP A 434 -11.04 8.41 20.75
C TRP A 434 -12.51 8.75 20.45
N ALA A 435 -13.41 8.72 21.44
CA ALA A 435 -14.84 8.97 21.23
C ALA A 435 -15.16 10.36 20.61
N GLU A 436 -14.26 11.33 20.75
CA GLU A 436 -14.37 12.67 20.15
C GLU A 436 -13.76 12.78 18.73
N GLY A 437 -13.32 11.65 18.15
CA GLY A 437 -12.74 11.54 16.81
C GLY A 437 -11.33 10.96 16.81
N GLY A 438 -10.90 10.38 15.69
CA GLY A 438 -9.53 9.89 15.50
C GLY A 438 -9.37 8.38 15.48
N GLU A 439 -10.39 7.67 15.95
CA GLU A 439 -10.42 6.21 16.00
C GLU A 439 -10.11 5.57 14.64
N GLN A 440 -10.66 6.15 13.56
CA GLN A 440 -10.44 5.68 12.19
C GLN A 440 -8.99 5.77 11.72
N ASN A 441 -8.19 6.71 12.25
CA ASN A 441 -6.79 6.86 11.88
C ASN A 441 -5.95 5.73 12.51
N VAL A 442 -6.24 5.38 13.77
CA VAL A 442 -5.59 4.25 14.46
C VAL A 442 -6.03 2.93 13.84
N ALA A 443 -7.33 2.77 13.55
CA ALA A 443 -7.84 1.60 12.81
C ALA A 443 -7.15 1.44 11.44
N GLY A 444 -7.01 2.55 10.70
CA GLY A 444 -6.38 2.57 9.38
C GLY A 444 -4.90 2.14 9.36
N MET A 445 -4.20 2.14 10.50
CA MET A 445 -2.85 1.57 10.60
C MET A 445 -2.83 0.07 10.30
N PHE A 446 -3.93 -0.64 10.57
CA PHE A 446 -3.99 -2.10 10.54
C PHE A 446 -4.80 -2.66 9.36
N ASP A 447 -5.62 -1.85 8.70
CA ASP A 447 -6.60 -2.32 7.70
C ASP A 447 -5.94 -3.06 6.53
N TRP A 448 -4.76 -2.64 6.10
CA TRP A 448 -4.01 -3.26 5.00
C TRP A 448 -3.57 -4.70 5.27
N ILE A 449 -3.43 -5.09 6.54
CA ILE A 449 -2.93 -6.41 6.94
C ILE A 449 -3.81 -7.52 6.36
N ALA A 450 -5.13 -7.35 6.38
CA ALA A 450 -6.04 -8.36 5.83
C ALA A 450 -6.02 -8.39 4.29
N ASP A 451 -5.93 -7.21 3.66
CA ASP A 451 -5.93 -7.07 2.20
C ASP A 451 -4.67 -7.68 1.58
N ASP A 452 -3.52 -7.47 2.22
CA ASP A 452 -2.24 -8.01 1.77
C ASP A 452 -1.94 -9.40 2.32
N ALA A 453 -2.76 -9.97 3.21
CA ALA A 453 -2.50 -11.28 3.85
C ALA A 453 -2.25 -12.42 2.86
N ARG A 454 -2.69 -12.26 1.60
CA ARG A 454 -2.57 -13.25 0.53
C ARG A 454 -2.18 -12.61 -0.79
N PRO A 455 -1.21 -13.20 -1.51
CA PRO A 455 -0.97 -12.81 -2.89
C PRO A 455 -2.11 -13.32 -3.77
N SER A 456 -2.63 -12.43 -4.63
CA SER A 456 -3.57 -12.77 -5.70
C SER A 456 -2.88 -13.50 -6.85
N ASP A 457 -1.62 -13.13 -7.14
CA ASP A 457 -0.70 -13.82 -8.03
C ASP A 457 0.54 -14.30 -7.23
N PRO A 458 0.62 -15.59 -6.87
CA PRO A 458 1.76 -16.13 -6.11
C PRO A 458 3.06 -16.23 -6.95
N THR A 459 3.07 -15.71 -8.18
CA THR A 459 4.27 -15.54 -8.99
C THR A 459 4.78 -14.10 -9.04
N ASP A 460 4.00 -13.13 -8.54
CA ASP A 460 4.41 -11.74 -8.40
C ASP A 460 5.24 -11.56 -7.11
N PRO A 461 6.54 -11.24 -7.20
CA PRO A 461 7.39 -11.03 -6.01
C PRO A 461 6.92 -9.89 -5.11
N GLY A 462 6.27 -8.87 -5.65
CA GLY A 462 5.75 -7.73 -4.88
C GLY A 462 4.58 -8.14 -3.97
N GLU A 463 3.64 -8.93 -4.50
CA GLU A 463 2.52 -9.45 -3.71
C GLU A 463 2.99 -10.43 -2.62
N ILE A 464 4.00 -11.26 -2.91
CA ILE A 464 4.61 -12.15 -1.91
C ILE A 464 5.28 -11.32 -0.79
N SER A 465 5.97 -10.24 -1.15
CA SER A 465 6.63 -9.35 -0.19
C SER A 465 5.60 -8.72 0.75
N ARG A 466 4.53 -8.14 0.21
CA ARG A 466 3.45 -7.54 1.02
C ARG A 466 2.75 -8.56 1.91
N SER A 467 2.48 -9.76 1.39
CA SER A 467 1.90 -10.86 2.19
C SER A 467 2.80 -11.33 3.33
N THR A 468 4.12 -11.29 3.13
CA THR A 468 5.07 -11.59 4.20
C THR A 468 5.06 -10.50 5.26
N GLN A 469 5.14 -9.23 4.86
CA GLN A 469 5.08 -8.08 5.77
C GLN A 469 3.76 -8.03 6.54
N ALA A 470 2.62 -8.29 5.89
CA ALA A 470 1.32 -8.37 6.54
C ALA A 470 1.31 -9.46 7.62
N GLY A 471 1.92 -10.61 7.34
CA GLY A 471 2.04 -11.72 8.28
C GLY A 471 2.89 -11.42 9.51
N GLU A 472 4.04 -10.81 9.30
CA GLU A 472 4.97 -10.41 10.37
C GLU A 472 4.34 -9.32 11.25
N THR A 473 3.62 -8.38 10.61
CA THR A 473 2.83 -7.34 11.28
C THR A 473 1.69 -7.95 12.10
N ALA A 474 0.91 -8.85 11.51
CA ALA A 474 -0.19 -9.56 12.16
C ALA A 474 0.31 -10.39 13.35
N PHE A 475 1.48 -11.01 13.23
CA PHE A 475 2.11 -11.76 14.30
C PHE A 475 2.51 -10.82 15.46
N GLY A 476 3.18 -9.70 15.16
CA GLY A 476 3.56 -8.71 16.16
C GLY A 476 2.37 -8.13 16.91
N LEU A 477 1.32 -7.79 16.16
CA LEU A 477 0.04 -7.32 16.70
C LEU A 477 -0.64 -8.38 17.55
N SER A 478 -0.70 -9.63 17.09
CA SER A 478 -1.31 -10.73 17.85
C SER A 478 -0.62 -10.96 19.18
N GLN A 479 0.73 -10.91 19.19
CA GLN A 479 1.50 -11.04 20.42
C GLN A 479 1.25 -9.87 21.39
N LEU A 480 1.18 -8.64 20.88
CA LEU A 480 0.86 -7.48 21.69
C LEU A 480 -0.50 -7.66 22.39
N LEU A 481 -1.55 -7.96 21.62
CA LEU A 481 -2.91 -8.11 22.16
C LEU A 481 -3.01 -9.25 23.18
N ALA A 482 -2.35 -10.39 22.92
CA ALA A 482 -2.35 -11.51 23.85
C ALA A 482 -1.55 -11.24 25.13
N ALA A 483 -0.40 -10.53 25.03
CA ALA A 483 0.44 -10.21 26.18
C ALA A 483 -0.14 -9.09 27.06
N LYS A 484 -0.99 -8.25 26.48
CA LYS A 484 -1.61 -7.08 27.11
C LYS A 484 -3.11 -7.23 27.34
N ASP A 485 -3.60 -8.46 27.31
CA ASP A 485 -5.02 -8.79 27.47
C ASP A 485 -5.65 -8.12 28.69
N ALA A 486 -5.04 -8.24 29.87
CA ALA A 486 -5.54 -7.63 31.08
C ALA A 486 -5.63 -6.09 31.01
N GLU A 487 -4.66 -5.43 30.38
CA GLU A 487 -4.64 -3.96 30.23
C GLU A 487 -5.59 -3.44 29.13
N LEU A 488 -6.04 -4.33 28.24
CA LEU A 488 -6.98 -4.03 27.16
C LEU A 488 -8.42 -4.42 27.51
N LEU A 489 -8.61 -5.34 28.45
CA LEU A 489 -9.90 -5.68 29.02
C LEU A 489 -10.29 -4.70 30.15
N ASP A 490 -9.31 -4.16 30.89
CA ASP A 490 -9.52 -3.08 31.87
C ASP A 490 -8.62 -1.87 31.52
N ILE A 491 -9.16 -0.94 30.70
CA ILE A 491 -8.40 0.25 30.30
C ILE A 491 -8.22 1.20 31.51
N PRO A 492 -6.98 1.60 31.83
CA PRO A 492 -6.74 2.55 32.91
C PRO A 492 -7.51 3.86 32.75
N GLY A 493 -8.27 4.25 33.79
CA GLY A 493 -8.98 5.53 33.83
C GLY A 493 -10.38 5.53 33.23
N THR A 494 -10.88 4.38 32.74
CA THR A 494 -12.22 4.26 32.14
C THR A 494 -13.26 3.59 33.06
N ASN A 495 -12.88 3.25 34.30
CA ASN A 495 -13.70 2.50 35.26
C ASN A 495 -13.98 1.04 34.82
N GLY A 496 -12.95 0.30 34.41
CA GLY A 496 -13.10 -1.11 34.04
C GLY A 496 -13.71 -1.31 32.66
N GLN A 497 -13.56 -0.35 31.73
CA GLN A 497 -14.07 -0.56 30.37
C GLN A 497 -13.00 -1.21 29.50
N ALA A 498 -13.41 -2.22 28.74
CA ALA A 498 -12.54 -2.88 27.77
C ALA A 498 -12.35 -2.03 26.51
N ILE A 499 -11.31 -2.34 25.72
CA ILE A 499 -11.03 -1.67 24.45
C ILE A 499 -12.22 -1.71 23.50
N GLY A 500 -12.97 -2.80 23.45
CA GLY A 500 -14.16 -2.91 22.60
C GLY A 500 -15.31 -1.98 22.98
N GLU A 501 -15.30 -1.45 24.20
CA GLU A 501 -16.26 -0.46 24.69
C GLU A 501 -15.75 0.97 24.51
N VAL A 502 -14.46 1.20 24.74
CA VAL A 502 -13.82 2.52 24.63
C VAL A 502 -13.59 2.89 23.16
N ASN A 503 -13.10 1.93 22.37
CA ASN A 503 -12.67 2.07 20.98
C ASN A 503 -13.24 0.94 20.09
N PRO A 504 -14.57 0.89 19.88
CA PRO A 504 -15.24 -0.18 19.14
C PRO A 504 -14.76 -0.32 17.68
N GLY A 505 -14.51 0.78 16.98
CA GLY A 505 -14.00 0.81 15.61
C GLY A 505 -12.56 0.27 15.51
N ILE A 506 -11.69 0.59 16.47
CA ILE A 506 -10.34 -0.01 16.53
C ILE A 506 -10.45 -1.52 16.75
N THR A 507 -11.26 -1.98 17.72
CA THR A 507 -11.42 -3.42 17.98
C THR A 507 -11.99 -4.17 16.78
N GLN A 508 -12.92 -3.56 16.03
CA GLN A 508 -13.40 -4.13 14.77
C GLN A 508 -12.31 -4.23 13.70
N ALA A 509 -11.47 -3.20 13.55
CA ALA A 509 -10.33 -3.24 12.63
C ALA A 509 -9.34 -4.34 13.02
N LEU A 510 -8.96 -4.44 14.30
CA LEU A 510 -8.10 -5.51 14.80
C LEU A 510 -8.66 -6.91 14.48
N GLY A 511 -9.96 -7.13 14.70
CA GLY A 511 -10.62 -8.38 14.37
C GLY A 511 -10.61 -8.68 12.86
N ARG A 512 -10.78 -7.67 12.00
CA ARG A 512 -10.72 -7.84 10.54
C ARG A 512 -9.30 -8.14 10.06
N SER A 513 -8.32 -7.34 10.48
CA SER A 513 -6.91 -7.47 10.14
C SER A 513 -6.34 -8.84 10.50
N LEU A 514 -6.76 -9.42 11.63
CA LEU A 514 -6.21 -10.69 12.12
C LEU A 514 -6.99 -11.92 11.65
N ALA A 515 -8.20 -11.76 11.09
CA ALA A 515 -9.04 -12.88 10.67
C ALA A 515 -8.36 -13.86 9.69
N PRO A 516 -7.57 -13.43 8.69
CA PRO A 516 -6.86 -14.35 7.80
C PRO A 516 -5.89 -15.30 8.52
N TYR A 517 -5.43 -14.92 9.72
CA TYR A 517 -4.37 -15.61 10.46
C TYR A 517 -4.89 -16.52 11.58
N ILE A 518 -6.21 -16.70 11.73
CA ILE A 518 -6.80 -17.57 12.78
C ILE A 518 -6.25 -19.00 12.71
N GLY A 519 -6.05 -19.54 11.50
CA GLY A 519 -5.41 -20.84 11.33
C GLY A 519 -3.98 -20.86 11.88
N ASN A 520 -3.18 -19.84 11.58
CA ASN A 520 -1.79 -19.75 12.04
C ASN A 520 -1.70 -19.65 13.56
N MET A 521 -2.64 -18.97 14.22
CA MET A 521 -2.68 -18.85 15.69
C MET A 521 -2.78 -20.20 16.41
N VAL A 522 -3.37 -21.22 15.77
CA VAL A 522 -3.48 -22.58 16.30
C VAL A 522 -2.45 -23.56 15.69
N GLY A 523 -1.49 -23.05 14.91
CA GLY A 523 -0.42 -23.83 14.31
C GLY A 523 -0.75 -24.46 12.95
N VAL A 524 -1.77 -23.98 12.22
CA VAL A 524 -1.95 -24.35 10.81
C VAL A 524 -0.82 -23.74 9.98
N PRO A 525 -0.08 -24.52 9.16
CA PRO A 525 0.96 -23.99 8.28
C PRO A 525 0.44 -22.91 7.31
N GLY A 526 1.28 -21.91 7.02
CA GLY A 526 0.94 -20.80 6.12
C GLY A 526 0.42 -21.24 4.75
N ASP A 527 1.04 -22.26 4.14
CA ASP A 527 0.60 -22.80 2.84
C ASP A 527 -0.85 -23.33 2.86
N LEU A 528 -1.30 -23.84 4.01
CA LEU A 528 -2.69 -24.31 4.20
C LEU A 528 -3.63 -23.17 4.58
N ALA A 529 -3.21 -22.31 5.51
CA ALA A 529 -3.95 -21.11 5.93
C ALA A 529 -4.05 -20.06 4.81
N GLY A 530 -3.22 -20.16 3.78
CA GLY A 530 -3.12 -19.21 2.70
C GLY A 530 -2.49 -17.89 3.07
N THR A 531 -1.61 -17.89 4.05
CA THR A 531 -0.94 -16.69 4.57
C THR A 531 0.57 -16.90 4.55
N SER A 532 1.33 -15.80 4.57
CA SER A 532 2.79 -15.82 4.71
C SER A 532 3.21 -15.10 5.99
N GLY A 533 4.46 -15.24 6.43
CA GLY A 533 5.08 -14.36 7.43
C GLY A 533 4.57 -14.43 8.87
N PHE A 534 3.51 -15.18 9.20
CA PHE A 534 2.97 -15.22 10.57
C PHE A 534 3.85 -16.04 11.54
N ILE A 535 5.00 -15.48 11.88
CA ILE A 535 6.02 -16.06 12.73
C ILE A 535 6.87 -14.93 13.32
N SER A 536 7.50 -15.15 14.47
CA SER A 536 8.43 -14.14 15.01
C SER A 536 9.69 -14.02 14.15
N PRO A 537 10.41 -12.88 14.23
CA PRO A 537 11.73 -12.75 13.61
C PRO A 537 12.74 -13.82 14.05
N ALA A 538 12.55 -14.41 15.25
CA ALA A 538 13.37 -15.50 15.77
C ALA A 538 12.91 -16.91 15.35
N GLY A 539 11.83 -17.02 14.56
CA GLY A 539 11.26 -18.29 14.09
C GLY A 539 10.36 -19.02 15.10
N ALA A 540 10.00 -18.38 16.21
CA ALA A 540 8.98 -18.90 17.13
C ALA A 540 7.56 -18.67 16.61
N GLU A 541 6.72 -19.70 16.73
CA GLU A 541 5.27 -19.65 16.45
C GLU A 541 4.52 -18.85 17.53
N PHE A 542 3.28 -18.48 17.24
CA PHE A 542 2.48 -17.64 18.15
C PHE A 542 2.11 -18.37 19.44
N GLY A 543 1.89 -19.69 19.37
CA GLY A 543 1.56 -20.53 20.51
C GLY A 543 0.06 -20.52 20.83
N LEU A 544 -0.50 -21.71 21.01
CA LEU A 544 -1.93 -21.89 21.32
C LEU A 544 -2.30 -21.30 22.70
N GLU A 545 -1.31 -21.14 23.58
CA GLU A 545 -1.47 -20.49 24.88
C GLU A 545 -1.88 -19.02 24.82
N ASN A 546 -1.52 -18.33 23.74
CA ASN A 546 -1.75 -16.90 23.56
C ASN A 546 -3.08 -16.62 22.86
N ALA A 547 -3.56 -17.55 22.03
CA ALA A 547 -4.76 -17.36 21.22
C ALA A 547 -6.02 -17.05 22.03
N PRO A 548 -6.36 -17.74 23.16
CA PRO A 548 -7.54 -17.38 23.93
C PRO A 548 -7.53 -15.95 24.48
N ARG A 549 -6.35 -15.42 24.85
CA ARG A 549 -6.19 -14.06 25.37
C ARG A 549 -6.44 -13.01 24.28
N LEU A 550 -5.91 -13.25 23.08
CA LEU A 550 -6.20 -12.42 21.91
C LEU A 550 -7.70 -12.43 21.60
N PHE A 551 -8.32 -13.61 21.57
CA PHE A 551 -9.75 -13.73 21.32
C PHE A 551 -10.56 -12.95 22.36
N SER A 552 -10.22 -13.02 23.66
CA SER A 552 -10.92 -12.22 24.67
C SER A 552 -10.86 -10.71 24.43
N VAL A 553 -9.73 -10.19 23.94
CA VAL A 553 -9.60 -8.76 23.62
C VAL A 553 -10.51 -8.38 22.45
N ILE A 554 -10.56 -9.19 21.39
CA ILE A 554 -11.46 -8.96 20.25
C ILE A 554 -12.94 -9.13 20.66
N ASP A 555 -13.20 -10.10 21.54
CA ASP A 555 -14.54 -10.44 22.02
C ASP A 555 -15.16 -9.35 22.91
N SER A 556 -14.35 -8.41 23.40
CA SER A 556 -14.83 -7.24 24.14
C SER A 556 -15.73 -6.31 23.30
N ASN A 557 -15.71 -6.43 21.97
CA ASN A 557 -16.64 -5.75 21.06
C ASN A 557 -17.52 -6.77 20.31
N ALA A 558 -18.85 -6.67 20.42
CA ALA A 558 -19.75 -7.68 19.85
C ALA A 558 -19.73 -7.78 18.32
N ASP A 559 -19.52 -6.68 17.60
CA ASP A 559 -19.43 -6.73 16.12
C ASP A 559 -18.10 -7.38 15.69
N ALA A 560 -16.99 -7.01 16.36
CA ALA A 560 -15.69 -7.63 16.14
C ALA A 560 -15.73 -9.12 16.48
N ALA A 561 -16.26 -9.48 17.65
CA ALA A 561 -16.46 -10.86 18.11
C ALA A 561 -17.30 -11.66 17.12
N SER A 562 -18.42 -11.11 16.65
CA SER A 562 -19.33 -11.80 15.74
C SER A 562 -18.65 -12.12 14.41
N TYR A 563 -17.90 -11.16 13.86
CA TYR A 563 -17.15 -11.36 12.62
C TYR A 563 -15.98 -12.33 12.81
N PHE A 564 -15.11 -12.07 13.79
CA PHE A 564 -13.87 -12.81 14.00
C PHE A 564 -14.13 -14.27 14.36
N ASN A 565 -15.07 -14.53 15.29
CA ASN A 565 -15.47 -15.89 15.63
C ASN A 565 -16.21 -16.59 14.50
N ALA A 566 -16.96 -15.87 13.66
CA ALA A 566 -17.54 -16.47 12.46
C ALA A 566 -16.45 -16.96 11.50
N GLN A 567 -15.39 -16.16 11.27
CA GLN A 567 -14.23 -16.60 10.48
C GLN A 567 -13.52 -17.80 11.13
N ALA A 568 -13.41 -17.83 12.46
CA ALA A 568 -12.83 -18.95 13.19
C ALA A 568 -13.60 -20.26 12.96
N PHE A 569 -14.93 -20.25 13.12
CA PHE A 569 -15.77 -21.41 12.81
C PHE A 569 -15.73 -21.77 11.32
N GLY A 570 -15.63 -20.78 10.43
CA GLY A 570 -15.42 -20.97 9.00
C GLY A 570 -14.14 -21.74 8.70
N MET A 571 -13.02 -21.35 9.31
CA MET A 571 -11.73 -22.04 9.17
C MET A 571 -11.78 -23.46 9.76
N SER A 572 -12.42 -23.64 10.92
CA SER A 572 -12.64 -24.98 11.50
C SER A 572 -13.38 -25.89 10.52
N ALA A 573 -14.47 -25.40 9.92
CA ALA A 573 -15.23 -26.18 8.94
C ALA A 573 -14.40 -26.50 7.69
N GLN A 574 -13.59 -25.56 7.19
CA GLN A 574 -12.67 -25.80 6.07
C GLN A 574 -11.67 -26.92 6.37
N LEU A 575 -11.11 -26.98 7.58
CA LEU A 575 -10.20 -28.04 8.01
C LEU A 575 -10.89 -29.41 8.12
N GLU A 576 -12.11 -29.44 8.65
CA GLU A 576 -12.94 -30.66 8.69
C GLU A 576 -13.26 -31.18 7.27
N GLN A 577 -13.55 -30.26 6.34
CA GLN A 577 -13.78 -30.61 4.93
C GLN A 577 -12.51 -31.05 4.21
N ALA A 578 -11.36 -30.42 4.48
CA ALA A 578 -10.07 -30.85 3.94
C ALA A 578 -9.75 -32.29 4.36
N TRP A 579 -9.98 -32.63 5.63
CA TRP A 579 -9.89 -34.01 6.10
C TRP A 579 -10.87 -34.94 5.37
N ALA A 580 -12.11 -34.52 5.16
CA ALA A 580 -13.10 -35.29 4.41
C ALA A 580 -12.75 -35.47 2.92
N ILE A 581 -11.88 -34.65 2.34
CA ILE A 581 -11.40 -34.85 0.96
C ILE A 581 -10.24 -35.85 0.95
N GLU A 582 -9.27 -35.70 1.86
CA GLU A 582 -8.03 -36.49 1.84
C GLU A 582 -8.11 -37.82 2.61
N GLY A 583 -9.03 -37.93 3.57
CA GLY A 583 -9.13 -39.02 4.55
C GLY A 583 -9.49 -40.40 3.97
N ARG A 584 -9.77 -40.50 2.66
CA ARG A 584 -9.92 -41.77 1.94
C ARG A 584 -8.60 -42.49 1.68
N THR A 585 -7.45 -41.82 1.84
CA THR A 585 -6.13 -42.39 1.54
C THR A 585 -5.42 -42.87 2.82
N PRO A 586 -5.26 -44.19 3.05
CA PRO A 586 -4.78 -44.72 4.32
C PRO A 586 -3.32 -44.38 4.69
N GLN A 587 -2.52 -43.85 3.76
CA GLN A 587 -1.08 -43.62 3.94
C GLN A 587 -0.71 -42.20 4.41
N VAL A 588 -1.66 -41.25 4.48
CA VAL A 588 -1.39 -39.87 4.92
C VAL A 588 -2.07 -39.66 6.29
N SER A 589 -1.31 -39.39 7.35
CA SER A 589 -1.90 -39.11 8.67
C SER A 589 -2.39 -37.66 8.70
N ASN A 590 -3.67 -37.49 8.36
CA ASN A 590 -4.31 -36.18 8.27
C ASN A 590 -5.11 -35.81 9.54
N ASP A 591 -4.88 -36.53 10.65
CA ASP A 591 -5.58 -36.30 11.91
C ASP A 591 -5.23 -34.92 12.53
N GLN A 592 -4.15 -34.27 12.05
CA GLN A 592 -3.79 -32.89 12.43
C GLN A 592 -4.88 -31.87 12.06
N TYR A 593 -5.65 -32.09 10.99
CA TYR A 593 -6.80 -31.21 10.70
C TYR A 593 -7.82 -31.23 11.83
N GLY A 594 -8.05 -32.40 12.44
CA GLY A 594 -8.93 -32.54 13.59
C GLY A 594 -8.39 -31.74 14.76
N TRP A 595 -7.11 -31.92 15.09
CA TRP A 595 -6.44 -31.14 16.14
C TRP A 595 -6.56 -29.63 15.94
N TRP A 596 -6.30 -29.11 14.74
CA TRP A 596 -6.41 -27.68 14.44
C TRP A 596 -7.87 -27.18 14.52
N ALA A 597 -8.82 -27.89 13.91
CA ALA A 597 -10.24 -27.53 13.97
C ALA A 597 -10.76 -27.48 15.41
N GLY A 598 -10.43 -28.51 16.19
CA GLY A 598 -10.74 -28.59 17.62
C GLY A 598 -10.09 -27.47 18.42
N SER A 599 -8.82 -27.17 18.16
CA SER A 599 -8.08 -26.09 18.81
C SER A 599 -8.73 -24.73 18.56
N ILE A 600 -9.15 -24.43 17.33
CA ILE A 600 -9.87 -23.17 17.01
C ILE A 600 -11.15 -23.06 17.83
N GLN A 601 -11.97 -24.13 17.86
CA GLN A 601 -13.21 -24.13 18.63
C GLN A 601 -12.95 -23.95 20.14
N GLY A 602 -11.90 -24.60 20.67
CA GLY A 602 -11.52 -24.45 22.07
C GLY A 602 -10.98 -23.05 22.41
N VAL A 603 -10.27 -22.41 21.49
CA VAL A 603 -9.78 -21.03 21.63
C VAL A 603 -10.95 -20.04 21.69
N VAL A 604 -11.91 -20.15 20.76
CA VAL A 604 -13.14 -19.32 20.77
C VAL A 604 -13.88 -19.48 22.09
N ASP A 605 -14.11 -20.72 22.51
CA ASP A 605 -14.80 -21.02 23.77
C ASP A 605 -14.08 -20.39 24.97
N ARG A 606 -12.75 -20.50 25.02
CA ARG A 606 -11.95 -19.99 26.14
C ARG A 606 -11.81 -18.47 26.12
N GLY A 607 -11.76 -17.85 24.94
CA GLY A 607 -11.76 -16.40 24.77
C GLY A 607 -13.00 -15.76 25.38
N PHE A 608 -14.19 -16.30 25.06
CA PHE A 608 -15.42 -15.88 25.73
C PHE A 608 -15.37 -16.05 27.25
N ASP A 609 -14.86 -17.18 27.75
CA ASP A 609 -14.78 -17.39 29.20
C ASP A 609 -13.88 -16.38 29.90
N LEU A 610 -12.77 -15.98 29.28
CA LEU A 610 -11.85 -14.97 29.80
C LEU A 610 -12.52 -13.59 29.82
N GLU A 611 -13.14 -13.22 28.71
CA GLU A 611 -13.81 -11.93 28.52
C GLU A 611 -15.00 -11.75 29.48
N PHE A 612 -15.84 -12.78 29.66
CA PHE A 612 -16.96 -12.72 30.61
C PHE A 612 -16.51 -12.74 32.08
N ALA A 613 -15.41 -13.42 32.39
CA ALA A 613 -14.86 -13.44 33.74
C ALA A 613 -14.39 -12.05 34.16
N ASP A 614 -13.81 -11.30 33.23
CA ASP A 614 -13.39 -9.91 33.41
C ASP A 614 -14.58 -8.99 33.67
N ARG A 615 -15.58 -8.95 32.76
CA ARG A 615 -16.81 -8.15 32.95
C ARG A 615 -17.54 -8.39 34.28
N SER A 616 -17.51 -9.63 34.77
CA SER A 616 -18.17 -10.03 36.02
C SER A 616 -17.45 -9.50 37.27
N GLY A 617 -16.19 -9.10 37.15
CA GLY A 617 -15.38 -8.47 38.19
C GLY A 617 -15.66 -6.97 38.37
N ASP A 618 -16.22 -6.32 37.35
CA ASP A 618 -16.38 -4.86 37.33
C ASP A 618 -17.78 -4.41 37.77
N GLU A 619 -17.85 -3.68 38.90
CA GLU A 619 -19.10 -3.13 39.44
C GLU A 619 -19.74 -2.06 38.53
N SER A 620 -19.00 -1.53 37.55
CA SER A 620 -19.40 -0.43 36.64
C SER A 620 -19.59 -0.83 35.18
N SER A 621 -19.41 -2.11 34.80
CA SER A 621 -19.65 -2.58 33.43
C SER A 621 -21.14 -2.45 33.10
N THR A 622 -21.52 -1.28 32.55
CA THR A 622 -22.93 -0.93 32.29
C THR A 622 -23.40 -1.34 30.90
N ASN A 623 -22.55 -2.01 30.11
CA ASN A 623 -22.92 -2.51 28.78
C ASN A 623 -23.48 -3.95 28.83
N SER A 624 -24.80 -3.99 28.96
CA SER A 624 -25.67 -5.05 28.43
C SER A 624 -25.73 -5.08 26.88
N SER A 625 -24.79 -4.44 26.18
CA SER A 625 -24.87 -4.16 24.73
C SER A 625 -24.07 -5.13 23.86
N GLY A 626 -23.16 -5.91 24.45
CA GLY A 626 -22.25 -6.79 23.70
C GLY A 626 -22.74 -8.24 23.63
N PHE A 627 -22.68 -8.96 24.76
CA PHE A 627 -23.28 -10.28 24.94
C PHE A 627 -23.66 -10.43 26.41
N GLU A 628 -24.89 -10.83 26.72
CA GLU A 628 -25.33 -11.00 28.12
C GLU A 628 -24.73 -12.25 28.77
N ASN A 629 -24.40 -13.25 27.95
CA ASN A 629 -23.70 -14.48 28.31
C ASN A 629 -23.21 -15.18 27.04
N LYS A 630 -22.42 -16.22 27.23
CA LYS A 630 -21.86 -17.05 26.15
C LYS A 630 -22.91 -17.65 25.21
N GLY A 631 -24.10 -18.01 25.71
CA GLY A 631 -25.20 -18.50 24.88
C GLY A 631 -25.71 -17.45 23.90
N VAL A 632 -25.91 -16.22 24.38
CA VAL A 632 -26.31 -15.07 23.54
C VAL A 632 -25.22 -14.72 22.51
N ALA A 633 -23.94 -14.90 22.87
CA ALA A 633 -22.83 -14.72 21.93
C ALA A 633 -22.91 -15.68 20.74
N TYR A 634 -23.09 -16.98 21.00
CA TYR A 634 -23.24 -17.96 19.95
C TYR A 634 -24.49 -17.74 19.09
N ASP A 635 -25.63 -17.37 19.70
CA ASP A 635 -26.86 -17.07 18.95
C ASP A 635 -26.70 -15.85 18.04
N THR A 636 -25.92 -14.85 18.47
CA THR A 636 -25.61 -13.66 17.67
C THR A 636 -24.68 -14.00 16.52
N ILE A 637 -23.63 -14.78 16.76
CA ILE A 637 -22.74 -15.29 15.70
C ILE A 637 -23.54 -16.05 14.65
N ARG A 638 -24.43 -16.96 15.07
CA ARG A 638 -25.30 -17.72 14.16
C ARG A 638 -26.21 -16.79 13.35
N THR A 639 -26.75 -15.75 13.98
CA THR A 639 -27.56 -14.74 13.31
C THR A 639 -26.76 -13.99 12.25
N VAL A 640 -25.53 -13.55 12.56
CA VAL A 640 -24.64 -12.85 11.62
C VAL A 640 -24.30 -13.75 10.43
N MET A 641 -23.92 -15.01 10.68
CA MET A 641 -23.71 -16.00 9.61
C MET A 641 -24.96 -16.16 8.73
N SER A 642 -26.15 -16.30 9.34
CA SER A 642 -27.41 -16.48 8.61
C SER A 642 -27.70 -15.33 7.64
N LYS A 643 -27.30 -14.10 7.99
CA LYS A 643 -27.46 -12.89 7.16
C LYS A 643 -26.46 -12.79 6.01
N GLY A 644 -25.37 -13.56 6.03
CA GLY A 644 -24.36 -13.65 4.98
C GLY A 644 -23.04 -13.00 5.39
N VAL A 645 -22.10 -13.83 5.82
CA VAL A 645 -20.68 -13.48 6.01
C VAL A 645 -19.90 -14.08 4.86
N GLU A 646 -18.98 -13.31 4.27
CA GLU A 646 -18.02 -13.82 3.30
C GLU A 646 -16.86 -14.48 4.06
N PHE A 647 -16.64 -15.77 3.83
CA PHE A 647 -15.60 -16.53 4.51
C PHE A 647 -14.28 -16.43 3.78
N ILE A 648 -13.20 -16.29 4.54
CA ILE A 648 -11.85 -16.26 4.01
C ILE A 648 -11.43 -17.71 3.67
N PRO A 649 -11.05 -18.03 2.41
CA PRO A 649 -10.62 -19.40 2.02
C PRO A 649 -9.32 -19.81 2.70
N GLY A 650 -8.79 -21.01 2.51
CA GLY A 650 -7.35 -21.31 2.72
C GLY A 650 -6.67 -21.51 1.37
N ALA A 651 -5.35 -21.28 1.24
CA ALA A 651 -4.70 -21.31 -0.09
C ALA A 651 -4.25 -22.71 -0.55
N GLY A 652 -4.15 -23.69 0.35
CA GLY A 652 -3.72 -25.04 -0.01
C GLY A 652 -4.58 -25.59 -1.16
N PRO A 653 -4.02 -26.29 -2.17
CA PRO A 653 -4.70 -26.62 -3.43
C PRO A 653 -6.03 -27.35 -3.26
N LEU A 654 -6.28 -27.97 -2.11
CA LEU A 654 -7.56 -28.58 -1.77
C LEU A 654 -8.55 -27.63 -1.11
N ILE A 655 -8.09 -26.76 -0.21
CA ILE A 655 -8.94 -25.76 0.45
C ILE A 655 -9.34 -24.68 -0.56
N SER A 656 -8.41 -24.24 -1.42
CA SER A 656 -8.63 -23.14 -2.38
C SER A 656 -9.42 -23.56 -3.64
N SER A 657 -9.35 -24.83 -4.08
CA SER A 657 -10.00 -25.28 -5.33
C SER A 657 -11.13 -26.30 -5.15
N GLY A 658 -11.24 -26.92 -3.96
CA GLY A 658 -12.18 -28.00 -3.68
C GLY A 658 -13.39 -27.62 -2.83
N ILE A 659 -13.37 -26.46 -2.15
CA ILE A 659 -14.43 -26.02 -1.23
C ILE A 659 -15.12 -24.78 -1.80
N ASP A 660 -16.42 -24.88 -2.09
CA ASP A 660 -17.25 -23.74 -2.43
C ASP A 660 -17.81 -23.10 -1.15
N LEU A 661 -17.19 -22.00 -0.71
CA LEU A 661 -17.58 -21.28 0.52
C LEU A 661 -18.94 -20.57 0.40
N ALA A 662 -19.45 -20.38 -0.83
CA ALA A 662 -20.77 -19.82 -1.08
C ALA A 662 -21.87 -20.90 -1.06
N ASP A 663 -21.51 -22.18 -0.98
CA ASP A 663 -22.45 -23.29 -0.93
C ASP A 663 -23.32 -23.20 0.36
N PRO A 664 -24.66 -23.24 0.24
CA PRO A 664 -25.55 -23.35 1.41
C PRO A 664 -25.20 -24.50 2.36
N ALA A 665 -24.63 -25.60 1.85
CA ALA A 665 -24.15 -26.71 2.64
C ALA A 665 -22.92 -26.31 3.48
N PHE A 666 -21.95 -25.58 2.92
CA PHE A 666 -20.83 -25.03 3.68
C PHE A 666 -21.33 -24.08 4.77
N LYS A 667 -22.27 -23.19 4.46
CA LYS A 667 -22.88 -22.30 5.44
C LYS A 667 -23.59 -23.06 6.57
N SER A 668 -24.34 -24.11 6.24
CA SER A 668 -24.96 -25.02 7.22
C SER A 668 -23.90 -25.71 8.08
N ALA A 669 -22.78 -26.10 7.46
CA ALA A 669 -21.65 -26.68 8.15
C ALA A 669 -21.07 -25.69 9.20
N VAL A 670 -20.71 -24.47 8.79
CA VAL A 670 -20.21 -23.45 9.74
C VAL A 670 -21.21 -23.15 10.86
N MET A 671 -22.50 -22.98 10.55
CA MET A 671 -23.53 -22.77 11.58
C MET A 671 -23.61 -23.93 12.58
N GLY A 672 -23.41 -25.16 12.09
CA GLY A 672 -23.33 -26.34 12.93
C GLY A 672 -21.95 -26.57 13.56
N ALA A 673 -20.94 -25.72 13.37
CA ALA A 673 -19.72 -25.76 14.19
C ALA A 673 -19.89 -24.90 15.46
N VAL A 674 -20.81 -23.92 15.43
CA VAL A 674 -21.14 -23.06 16.57
C VAL A 674 -21.83 -23.87 17.67
N PRO A 675 -21.36 -23.84 18.93
CA PRO A 675 -22.02 -24.50 20.05
C PRO A 675 -23.49 -24.08 20.22
N ASP A 676 -24.34 -24.99 20.72
CA ASP A 676 -25.75 -24.69 21.02
C ASP A 676 -25.91 -24.13 22.43
N SER A 677 -26.58 -22.98 22.55
CA SER A 677 -26.86 -22.29 23.82
C SER A 677 -27.85 -23.04 24.73
N THR A 678 -28.55 -24.06 24.22
CA THR A 678 -29.67 -24.75 24.89
C THR A 678 -29.37 -26.15 25.43
N ALA A 679 -28.11 -26.60 25.47
CA ALA A 679 -27.79 -27.94 25.96
C ALA A 679 -28.08 -28.08 27.47
N GLN A 680 -29.17 -28.78 27.78
CA GLN A 680 -29.60 -29.12 29.14
C GLN A 680 -28.57 -29.99 29.89
N PRO A 681 -28.58 -30.02 31.23
CA PRO A 681 -27.55 -30.65 32.08
C PRO A 681 -27.50 -32.20 32.05
N ASN A 682 -28.06 -32.86 31.03
CA ASN A 682 -27.89 -34.29 30.83
C ASN A 682 -26.67 -34.56 29.95
N THR A 683 -25.54 -34.84 30.60
CA THR A 683 -24.22 -34.99 29.95
C THR A 683 -24.23 -35.99 28.80
N GLN A 684 -24.91 -37.13 28.95
CA GLN A 684 -24.93 -38.16 27.90
C GLN A 684 -25.63 -37.70 26.60
N PHE A 685 -26.75 -36.98 26.71
CA PHE A 685 -27.42 -36.46 25.52
C PHE A 685 -26.61 -35.33 24.88
N ALA A 686 -25.98 -34.48 25.68
CA ALA A 686 -25.09 -33.42 25.18
C ALA A 686 -23.91 -34.02 24.39
N ASP A 687 -23.30 -35.09 24.90
CA ASP A 687 -22.21 -35.81 24.23
C ASP A 687 -22.67 -36.45 22.91
N GLU A 688 -23.82 -37.13 22.91
CA GLU A 688 -24.39 -37.76 21.70
C GLU A 688 -24.82 -36.71 20.65
N ALA A 689 -25.39 -35.58 21.08
CA ALA A 689 -25.77 -34.48 20.19
C ALA A 689 -24.55 -33.80 19.57
N HIS A 690 -23.49 -33.61 20.35
CA HIS A 690 -22.22 -33.05 19.90
C HIS A 690 -21.52 -33.94 18.88
N LEU A 691 -21.41 -35.25 19.15
CA LEU A 691 -20.88 -36.23 18.19
C LEU A 691 -21.71 -36.28 16.90
N ALA A 692 -23.05 -36.28 17.00
CA ALA A 692 -23.91 -36.24 15.83
C ALA A 692 -23.70 -34.98 14.98
N LYS A 693 -23.41 -33.84 15.63
CA LYS A 693 -23.07 -32.57 14.99
C LYS A 693 -21.74 -32.67 14.25
N GLN A 694 -20.68 -33.18 14.89
CA GLN A 694 -19.38 -33.42 14.26
C GLN A 694 -19.49 -34.35 13.04
N TYR A 695 -20.24 -35.45 13.14
CA TYR A 695 -20.44 -36.35 12.00
C TYR A 695 -21.26 -35.70 10.88
N TYR A 696 -22.22 -34.83 11.21
CA TYR A 696 -22.94 -34.04 10.21
C TYR A 696 -22.00 -33.12 9.43
N GLN A 697 -21.09 -32.42 10.11
CA GLN A 697 -20.10 -31.55 9.47
C GLN A 697 -19.23 -32.28 8.46
N ILE A 698 -18.66 -33.39 8.90
CA ILE A 698 -17.84 -34.27 8.07
C ILE A 698 -18.65 -34.77 6.88
N ALA A 699 -19.89 -35.22 7.10
CA ALA A 699 -20.75 -35.72 6.05
C ALA A 699 -21.11 -34.63 5.02
N VAL A 700 -21.31 -33.39 5.44
CA VAL A 700 -21.49 -32.26 4.52
C VAL A 700 -20.24 -32.03 3.66
N GLY A 701 -19.03 -32.15 4.23
CA GLY A 701 -17.78 -32.12 3.44
C GLY A 701 -17.70 -33.24 2.41
N ILE A 702 -18.09 -34.46 2.79
CA ILE A 702 -18.17 -35.60 1.86
C ILE A 702 -19.22 -35.35 0.78
N GLN A 703 -20.34 -34.73 1.12
CA GLN A 703 -21.40 -34.38 0.19
C GLN A 703 -20.92 -33.40 -0.88
N SER A 704 -20.25 -32.31 -0.47
CA SER A 704 -19.72 -31.30 -1.40
C SER A 704 -18.66 -31.90 -2.32
N SER A 705 -17.75 -32.74 -1.81
CA SER A 705 -16.74 -33.42 -2.63
C SER A 705 -17.30 -34.47 -3.61
N ASN A 706 -18.53 -34.94 -3.40
CA ASN A 706 -19.21 -35.91 -4.26
C ASN A 706 -20.27 -35.28 -5.19
N GLY A 707 -20.18 -33.96 -5.48
CA GLY A 707 -21.10 -33.28 -6.40
C GLY A 707 -22.44 -32.89 -5.76
N GLY A 708 -22.44 -32.62 -4.45
CA GLY A 708 -23.57 -32.05 -3.73
C GLY A 708 -24.54 -33.07 -3.11
N VAL A 709 -24.28 -34.38 -3.23
CA VAL A 709 -25.10 -35.44 -2.62
C VAL A 709 -24.24 -36.54 -1.99
N LEU A 710 -24.74 -37.12 -0.90
CA LEU A 710 -24.16 -38.33 -0.31
C LEU A 710 -24.60 -39.57 -1.09
N GLY A 711 -23.71 -40.58 -1.17
CA GLY A 711 -24.07 -41.89 -1.69
C GLY A 711 -25.28 -42.49 -0.96
N PRO A 712 -26.12 -43.32 -1.62
CA PRO A 712 -27.27 -43.95 -0.97
C PRO A 712 -26.85 -44.76 0.26
N TYR A 713 -27.57 -44.59 1.38
CA TYR A 713 -27.29 -45.31 2.62
C TYR A 713 -28.57 -45.54 3.42
N GLU A 714 -28.78 -46.78 3.84
CA GLU A 714 -29.95 -47.17 4.62
C GLU A 714 -29.97 -46.44 5.97
N GLY A 715 -31.03 -45.69 6.25
CA GLY A 715 -31.20 -44.91 7.47
C GLY A 715 -30.90 -43.41 7.34
N LEU A 716 -30.34 -42.94 6.22
CA LEU A 716 -30.15 -41.51 5.95
C LEU A 716 -31.31 -40.87 5.16
N GLU A 717 -32.26 -41.63 4.63
CA GLU A 717 -33.32 -41.16 3.73
C GLU A 717 -34.21 -40.09 4.38
N ARG A 718 -34.40 -40.18 5.70
CA ARG A 718 -35.23 -39.25 6.48
C ARG A 718 -34.52 -37.95 6.86
N PHE A 719 -33.22 -37.83 6.57
CA PHE A 719 -32.40 -36.67 6.88
C PHE A 719 -31.94 -35.93 5.61
N ARG A 720 -32.53 -36.29 4.47
CA ARG A 720 -32.22 -35.74 3.15
C ARG A 720 -33.46 -35.08 2.54
N ASP A 721 -33.22 -34.11 1.65
CA ASP A 721 -34.27 -33.55 0.81
C ASP A 721 -34.65 -34.55 -0.31
N GLY A 722 -35.48 -35.53 0.05
CA GLY A 722 -35.85 -36.65 -0.82
C GLY A 722 -34.85 -37.82 -0.78
N GLU A 723 -35.19 -38.91 -1.45
CA GLU A 723 -34.48 -40.21 -1.33
C GLU A 723 -33.00 -40.15 -1.72
N ASN A 724 -32.62 -39.26 -2.65
CA ASN A 724 -31.25 -39.08 -3.14
C ASN A 724 -30.77 -37.61 -3.09
N GLY A 725 -31.46 -36.76 -2.32
CA GLY A 725 -31.09 -35.35 -2.21
C GLY A 725 -29.98 -35.07 -1.19
N PRO A 726 -29.57 -33.80 -1.06
CA PRO A 726 -28.62 -33.37 -0.05
C PRO A 726 -29.18 -33.58 1.36
N LEU A 727 -28.28 -33.67 2.35
CA LEU A 727 -28.66 -33.57 3.76
C LEU A 727 -29.45 -32.29 4.02
N LEU A 728 -30.52 -32.41 4.81
CA LEU A 728 -31.26 -31.26 5.33
C LEU A 728 -30.35 -30.40 6.22
N PRO A 729 -30.63 -29.09 6.36
CA PRO A 729 -29.94 -28.23 7.31
C PRO A 729 -29.94 -28.82 8.74
N TYR A 730 -28.84 -28.68 9.48
CA TYR A 730 -28.71 -29.29 10.82
C TYR A 730 -29.84 -28.85 11.76
N ASP A 731 -30.20 -27.57 11.74
CA ASP A 731 -31.26 -27.00 12.59
C ASP A 731 -32.63 -27.61 12.28
N GLU A 732 -32.89 -27.97 11.02
CA GLU A 732 -34.12 -28.66 10.61
C GLU A 732 -34.15 -30.11 11.13
N ILE A 733 -33.00 -30.79 11.11
CA ILE A 733 -32.86 -32.16 11.64
C ILE A 733 -32.94 -32.17 13.18
N ALA A 734 -32.35 -31.17 13.83
CA ALA A 734 -32.35 -31.01 15.28
C ALA A 734 -33.78 -30.77 15.80
N GLY A 735 -34.50 -29.82 15.19
CA GLY A 735 -35.96 -29.63 15.32
C GLY A 735 -36.55 -29.75 16.74
N ASP A 736 -37.85 -30.09 16.83
CA ASP A 736 -38.58 -30.15 18.11
C ASP A 736 -38.23 -31.36 19.00
N ARG A 737 -37.48 -32.35 18.48
CA ARG A 737 -37.19 -33.62 19.21
C ARG A 737 -35.74 -34.09 19.11
N PRO A 738 -34.77 -33.23 19.45
CA PRO A 738 -33.34 -33.49 19.24
C PRO A 738 -32.84 -34.72 20.01
N ALA A 739 -33.41 -34.99 21.20
CA ALA A 739 -33.14 -36.18 22.01
C ALA A 739 -33.47 -37.52 21.34
N SER A 740 -34.27 -37.51 20.28
CA SER A 740 -34.62 -38.71 19.52
C SER A 740 -34.02 -38.72 18.11
N THR A 741 -33.79 -37.55 17.51
CA THR A 741 -33.31 -37.43 16.13
C THR A 741 -31.79 -37.45 16.05
N LEU A 742 -31.08 -36.71 16.92
CA LEU A 742 -29.63 -36.54 16.84
C LEU A 742 -28.83 -37.83 17.10
N PRO A 743 -29.14 -38.66 18.12
CA PRO A 743 -28.40 -39.91 18.31
C PRO A 743 -28.49 -40.86 17.10
N ILE A 744 -29.65 -40.89 16.43
CA ILE A 744 -29.84 -41.72 15.25
C ILE A 744 -29.14 -41.12 14.02
N LEU A 745 -29.17 -39.79 13.87
CA LEU A 745 -28.38 -39.11 12.84
C LEU A 745 -26.89 -39.45 13.00
N GLY A 746 -26.35 -39.29 14.21
CA GLY A 746 -24.95 -39.56 14.50
C GLY A 746 -24.54 -41.00 14.21
N ALA A 747 -25.34 -41.99 14.64
CA ALA A 747 -25.06 -43.40 14.37
C ALA A 747 -25.04 -43.72 12.86
N ASN A 748 -26.03 -43.21 12.12
CA ASN A 748 -26.14 -43.47 10.68
C ASN A 748 -25.05 -42.75 9.88
N LEU A 749 -24.72 -41.51 10.24
CA LEU A 749 -23.63 -40.78 9.60
C LEU A 749 -22.27 -41.40 9.89
N SER A 750 -22.00 -41.78 11.15
CA SER A 750 -20.76 -42.47 11.52
C SER A 750 -20.55 -43.73 10.68
N SER A 751 -21.59 -44.56 10.58
CA SER A 751 -21.52 -45.80 9.81
C SER A 751 -21.38 -45.53 8.31
N TYR A 752 -22.14 -44.57 7.78
CA TYR A 752 -22.00 -44.12 6.38
C TYR A 752 -20.58 -43.65 6.04
N ILE A 753 -19.98 -42.81 6.89
CA ILE A 753 -18.64 -42.23 6.68
C ILE A 753 -17.59 -43.36 6.66
N ILE A 754 -17.65 -44.27 7.63
CA ILE A 754 -16.73 -45.42 7.72
C ILE A 754 -16.91 -46.34 6.50
N ASP A 755 -18.14 -46.70 6.14
CA ASP A 755 -18.47 -47.56 5.00
C ASP A 755 -18.09 -46.91 3.66
N SER A 756 -18.03 -45.58 3.60
CA SER A 756 -17.57 -44.79 2.46
C SER A 756 -16.03 -44.71 2.33
N GLY A 757 -15.29 -45.41 3.20
CA GLY A 757 -13.83 -45.55 3.12
C GLY A 757 -13.04 -44.64 4.07
N TYR A 758 -13.71 -43.85 4.91
CA TYR A 758 -13.05 -42.96 5.90
C TYR A 758 -12.82 -43.68 7.22
N THR A 759 -11.97 -44.70 7.21
CA THR A 759 -11.79 -45.63 8.33
C THR A 759 -11.13 -45.00 9.56
N ARG A 760 -10.53 -43.82 9.45
CA ARG A 760 -9.88 -43.06 10.54
C ARG A 760 -10.79 -42.02 11.22
N LEU A 761 -12.11 -42.08 10.99
CA LEU A 761 -13.07 -41.13 11.56
C LEU A 761 -12.94 -40.98 13.09
N GLY A 762 -12.76 -42.10 13.81
CA GLY A 762 -12.59 -42.07 15.27
C GLY A 762 -11.35 -41.30 15.69
N GLU A 763 -10.21 -41.55 15.04
CA GLU A 763 -8.94 -40.88 15.35
C GLU A 763 -9.00 -39.38 15.07
N PHE A 764 -9.67 -38.98 13.97
CA PHE A 764 -9.91 -37.57 13.66
C PHE A 764 -10.74 -36.86 14.74
N VAL A 765 -11.86 -37.46 15.16
CA VAL A 765 -12.71 -36.91 16.21
C VAL A 765 -11.98 -36.87 17.56
N ASP A 766 -11.18 -37.89 17.88
CA ASP A 766 -10.35 -37.90 19.08
C ASP A 766 -9.33 -36.75 19.06
N GLN A 767 -8.67 -36.49 17.92
CA GLN A 767 -7.76 -35.35 17.78
C GLN A 767 -8.49 -34.00 17.90
N MET A 768 -9.69 -33.89 17.34
CA MET A 768 -10.52 -32.69 17.45
C MET A 768 -10.92 -32.40 18.91
N ASN A 769 -11.36 -33.42 19.64
CA ASN A 769 -11.67 -33.26 21.06
C ASN A 769 -10.41 -32.94 21.87
N ALA A 770 -9.29 -33.60 21.58
CA ALA A 770 -8.02 -33.34 22.26
C ALA A 770 -7.50 -31.92 22.04
N GLY A 771 -7.58 -31.39 20.81
CA GLY A 771 -7.20 -30.01 20.49
C GLY A 771 -8.08 -28.99 21.22
N ARG A 772 -9.40 -29.24 21.23
CA ARG A 772 -10.37 -28.40 21.95
C ARG A 772 -10.09 -28.36 23.45
N GLU A 773 -9.96 -29.52 24.08
CA GLU A 773 -9.67 -29.63 25.51
C GLU A 773 -8.32 -29.00 25.86
N PHE A 774 -7.31 -29.16 25.02
CA PHE A 774 -6.01 -28.57 25.24
C PHE A 774 -6.11 -27.04 25.22
N ALA A 775 -6.70 -26.43 24.18
CA ALA A 775 -6.91 -24.98 24.11
C ALA A 775 -7.67 -24.42 25.31
N GLN A 776 -8.72 -25.11 25.78
CA GLN A 776 -9.51 -24.68 26.94
C GLN A 776 -8.70 -24.70 28.26
N ASN A 777 -7.73 -25.60 28.39
CA ASN A 777 -7.00 -25.82 29.63
C ASN A 777 -5.63 -25.13 29.70
N VAL A 778 -5.05 -24.69 28.59
CA VAL A 778 -3.66 -24.17 28.54
C VAL A 778 -3.46 -22.91 29.39
N THR A 779 -4.48 -22.07 29.57
CA THR A 779 -4.39 -20.86 30.43
C THR A 779 -4.57 -21.12 31.92
N SER A 780 -4.90 -22.35 32.36
CA SER A 780 -5.10 -22.69 33.78
C SER A 780 -3.82 -23.01 34.56
N ARG A 781 -2.65 -22.96 33.89
CA ARG A 781 -1.33 -23.20 34.51
C ARG A 781 -0.44 -21.96 34.45
N GLN A 782 -0.81 -20.89 35.13
CA GLN A 782 0.14 -19.91 35.67
C GLN A 782 -0.27 -19.49 37.07
#